data_AF-A0A8X8XLK4-F1
#
_entry.id   AF-A0A8X8XLK4-F1
#
_cell.length_a   1.000
_cell.length_b   1.000
_cell.length_c   1.000
_cell.angle_alpha   90.00
_cell.angle_beta   90.00
_cell.angle_gamma   90.00
#
_symmetry.space_group_name_H-M   'P 1'
#
loop_
_entity.id
_entity.type
_entity.pdbx_description
1 polymer ?
#
loop_
_entity_poly.entity_id
_entity_poly.type
_entity_poly.pdbx_seq_one_letter_code
_entity_poly.pdbx_strand_id
1 'polypeptide(L)'
;MLPMNIPAAVAAFLALSVALVGGVTLTLERANHEGVELSRLREIDRARHGRILQQRPAASSVVDFPVEGTFDPYLVGLYFTRVKLGNPPREFYVQIDTGSDVLWVGCTPCNGCPTSSGLQIQLEFFDPSSSSTASLISCSDRRCAVGEQSGDSLCSSKNQCGYTFQYGDGSGTSGYYLSDYMYLDAVVGNSVTANTSASVVFGCSTSQTGDLTKPDRAVDGIFGFGQQGLSVISQLSSQGITPNAFSHCLNGGNGGGGILVLGQIVEPNLVYTPLVPSQYVSLLLNNFQALSIIPFPKPIYVARLQGIFLCFEVPYMDCDDSPMPHYNVNLQSISVNGQTLAIDASVFSTSNNGGTIIDSGTTLAYLAEEAYDPFVSAIMQTVSSSVRPVSSKGNQCYLATSSVSEVFPQVSLNFANGASMILRPEDYLLQQNSIGGAAVWCIGFQKIQNKGITILGDLVLKDKIVVYDLAGQRIGWANYDCSSYVNVSTSNTGPTEFVNMGQFDNNNSPHYKPCSLLLNMAIGLLLHSNPPPTTDYIPLSVFDKVTYDQHVAVVYAYRPPTPPNATIEQGLRKALAAYRGWAGRLGKDSNGDPIILLNDDGVRFVEASVDRDLDQSVTFCPSASLLSMHPSLEGVVELVQVQLTRFSCGSMVVGFTAHHLVADGHATSNFLVAWGLASRGLEITPLPFNDRTIFPPRSPPKVDFQHRGVEYLSTNFKKVYPLIDHNVEDIVAHKVHFTSEFLSKVKARASSMNGSKKPFSTFESLLAHLWRVVTKARGLNGSETTQLRISVDGRARLNPRVPNEYFGNLVLWAFAEAKVDDLLDAPLPFAAKILHDAVTNVNDDYFKSFIDFANHEAKVEDLVPNADIEEMVLWPNLEVNSWLRFPFYDLDLGSGTPYIFLPSFSPIEGIIFLLPSFAGNGSIDVFVPLFQENYKNFKEICYTLE
;
A
#
# COMPACT_ATOMS: atom_id res chain seq x y z
N MET A 1 8.13 57.61 -47.23
CA MET A 1 7.48 57.77 -48.54
C MET A 1 6.07 57.21 -48.43
N LEU A 2 5.12 57.79 -49.16
CA LEU A 2 3.83 57.17 -49.54
C LEU A 2 4.09 56.02 -50.57
N PRO A 3 3.11 55.15 -50.92
CA PRO A 3 1.69 55.14 -50.53
C PRO A 3 1.07 53.76 -50.15
N MET A 4 -0.14 53.81 -49.54
CA MET A 4 -1.34 52.97 -49.80
C MET A 4 -1.28 51.42 -49.56
N ASN A 5 -2.40 50.74 -49.25
CA ASN A 5 -3.81 51.14 -49.31
C ASN A 5 -4.67 50.56 -48.15
N ILE A 6 -5.63 51.34 -47.67
CA ILE A 6 -6.76 50.96 -46.78
C ILE A 6 -8.04 51.48 -47.46
N PRO A 7 -9.07 50.65 -47.67
CA PRO A 7 -10.41 50.96 -47.10
C PRO A 7 -11.25 49.69 -46.81
N ALA A 8 -12.41 49.71 -46.13
CA ALA A 8 -13.07 50.56 -45.11
C ALA A 8 -14.29 49.70 -44.61
N ALA A 9 -15.13 50.01 -43.61
CA ALA A 9 -15.84 51.24 -43.22
C ALA A 9 -16.67 50.92 -41.93
N VAL A 10 -17.21 51.83 -41.11
CA VAL A 10 -17.19 53.32 -41.04
C VAL A 10 -17.49 53.80 -39.59
N ALA A 11 -17.32 55.08 -39.29
CA ALA A 11 -17.51 55.71 -37.96
C ALA A 11 -18.34 57.03 -38.08
N ALA A 12 -18.82 57.71 -37.02
CA ALA A 12 -18.54 57.59 -35.57
C ALA A 12 -19.84 57.48 -34.70
N PHE A 13 -20.27 58.33 -33.75
CA PHE A 13 -19.99 59.74 -33.40
C PHE A 13 -19.96 60.00 -31.87
N LEU A 14 -20.05 61.27 -31.42
CA LEU A 14 -19.83 61.73 -30.03
C LEU A 14 -20.83 62.84 -29.60
N ALA A 15 -20.99 63.00 -28.28
CA ALA A 15 -21.62 64.13 -27.54
C ALA A 15 -23.17 64.24 -27.60
N LEU A 16 -23.90 64.85 -26.63
CA LEU A 16 -23.57 66.02 -25.79
C LEU A 16 -24.35 66.07 -24.43
N SER A 17 -23.78 66.75 -23.42
CA SER A 17 -24.40 67.48 -22.27
C SER A 17 -25.58 66.92 -21.43
N VAL A 18 -25.26 66.51 -20.19
CA VAL A 18 -25.69 67.10 -18.90
C VAL A 18 -27.13 67.67 -18.75
N ALA A 19 -27.96 67.06 -17.87
CA ALA A 19 -28.48 67.67 -16.61
C ALA A 19 -29.49 66.78 -15.82
N LEU A 20 -29.28 66.67 -14.49
CA LEU A 20 -30.22 66.48 -13.35
C LEU A 20 -31.69 66.09 -13.68
N VAL A 21 -32.26 65.02 -13.11
CA VAL A 21 -32.66 64.84 -11.68
C VAL A 21 -32.76 63.33 -11.35
N GLY A 22 -32.59 62.93 -10.08
CA GLY A 22 -32.56 61.51 -9.68
C GLY A 22 -33.85 60.96 -9.04
N GLY A 23 -33.82 59.66 -8.71
CA GLY A 23 -34.75 59.03 -7.78
C GLY A 23 -35.95 58.29 -8.40
N VAL A 24 -35.77 57.02 -8.76
CA VAL A 24 -36.87 56.04 -8.77
C VAL A 24 -36.47 54.88 -7.87
N THR A 25 -37.02 54.86 -6.65
CA THR A 25 -36.98 53.69 -5.76
C THR A 25 -37.92 52.61 -6.30
N LEU A 26 -37.42 51.40 -6.50
CA LEU A 26 -38.28 50.25 -6.77
C LEU A 26 -39.04 49.88 -5.48
N THR A 27 -40.37 49.97 -5.53
CA THR A 27 -41.27 49.54 -4.45
C THR A 27 -41.30 48.03 -4.36
N LEU A 28 -40.96 47.49 -3.18
CA LEU A 28 -40.95 46.05 -2.93
C LEU A 28 -42.32 45.63 -2.35
N GLU A 29 -43.22 45.17 -3.22
CA GLU A 29 -44.51 44.62 -2.79
C GLU A 29 -44.28 43.30 -2.04
N ARG A 30 -44.74 43.24 -0.79
CA ARG A 30 -44.67 42.02 0.03
C ARG A 30 -45.89 41.15 -0.28
N ALA A 31 -45.72 40.18 -1.18
CA ALA A 31 -46.68 39.11 -1.35
C ALA A 31 -46.79 38.27 -0.06
N ASN A 32 -47.91 38.39 0.65
CA ASN A 32 -48.24 37.49 1.74
C ASN A 32 -48.66 36.14 1.13
N HIS A 33 -47.83 35.11 1.29
CA HIS A 33 -48.23 33.73 1.07
C HIS A 33 -48.34 33.00 2.41
N GLU A 34 -49.57 32.73 2.82
CA GLU A 34 -49.87 31.73 3.83
C GLU A 34 -49.54 30.33 3.29
N GLY A 35 -49.12 29.41 4.16
CA GLY A 35 -49.20 27.98 3.90
C GLY A 35 -48.33 27.40 2.77
N VAL A 36 -47.03 27.71 2.72
CA VAL A 36 -46.07 26.84 2.01
C VAL A 36 -45.45 25.85 3.00
N GLU A 37 -45.58 24.56 2.72
CA GLU A 37 -45.05 23.50 3.58
C GLU A 37 -43.51 23.49 3.60
N LEU A 38 -42.91 23.16 4.76
CA LEU A 38 -41.47 23.26 4.98
C LEU A 38 -40.67 22.30 4.07
N SER A 39 -41.26 21.16 3.71
CA SER A 39 -40.80 20.24 2.66
C SER A 39 -40.46 20.97 1.36
N ARG A 40 -41.44 21.70 0.82
CA ARG A 40 -41.37 22.40 -0.46
C ARG A 40 -40.46 23.63 -0.42
N LEU A 41 -40.30 24.26 0.74
CA LEU A 41 -39.29 25.32 0.94
C LEU A 41 -37.87 24.74 0.85
N ARG A 42 -37.61 23.55 1.42
CA ARG A 42 -36.32 22.85 1.29
C ARG A 42 -36.04 22.44 -0.16
N GLU A 43 -37.04 21.94 -0.89
CA GLU A 43 -36.89 21.63 -2.32
C GLU A 43 -36.50 22.86 -3.15
N ILE A 44 -37.15 24.00 -2.90
CA ILE A 44 -36.86 25.26 -3.60
C ILE A 44 -35.44 25.75 -3.31
N ASP A 45 -34.96 25.63 -2.07
CA ASP A 45 -33.61 26.09 -1.72
C ASP A 45 -32.51 25.10 -2.12
N ARG A 46 -32.75 23.78 -2.08
CA ARG A 46 -31.92 22.75 -2.76
C ARG A 46 -31.76 23.09 -4.24
N ALA A 47 -32.88 23.32 -4.93
CA ALA A 47 -32.90 23.71 -6.34
C ALA A 47 -32.33 25.12 -6.60
N ARG A 48 -32.00 25.90 -5.57
CA ARG A 48 -31.30 27.20 -5.65
C ARG A 48 -29.80 27.04 -5.39
N HIS A 49 -29.41 26.19 -4.44
CA HIS A 49 -28.02 25.81 -4.15
C HIS A 49 -27.33 25.28 -5.42
N GLY A 50 -27.91 24.26 -6.06
CA GLY A 50 -27.40 23.69 -7.32
C GLY A 50 -27.37 24.66 -8.51
N ARG A 51 -28.05 25.82 -8.43
CA ARG A 51 -28.00 26.91 -9.43
C ARG A 51 -27.00 28.02 -9.11
N ILE A 52 -26.50 28.11 -7.87
CA ILE A 52 -25.50 29.09 -7.47
C ILE A 52 -24.08 28.58 -7.77
N LEU A 53 -23.86 27.27 -7.62
CA LEU A 53 -22.61 26.60 -8.02
C LEU A 53 -22.26 26.73 -9.52
N GLN A 54 -23.25 27.05 -10.37
CA GLN A 54 -23.12 27.10 -11.83
C GLN A 54 -22.40 28.36 -12.39
N GLN A 55 -22.06 29.36 -11.57
CA GLN A 55 -21.79 30.70 -12.10
C GLN A 55 -20.35 31.02 -12.55
N ARG A 56 -19.36 30.11 -12.44
CA ARG A 56 -17.96 30.40 -12.84
C ARG A 56 -17.23 29.21 -13.52
N PRO A 57 -16.25 29.49 -14.41
CA PRO A 57 -15.66 28.48 -15.28
C PRO A 57 -14.46 27.76 -14.66
N ALA A 58 -14.45 26.43 -14.73
CA ALA A 58 -13.30 25.57 -14.48
C ALA A 58 -13.41 24.27 -15.29
N ALA A 59 -12.34 23.48 -15.33
CA ALA A 59 -12.18 22.32 -16.21
C ALA A 59 -11.97 20.98 -15.45
N SER A 60 -12.87 20.65 -14.53
CA SER A 60 -13.16 19.28 -14.09
C SER A 60 -14.57 19.22 -13.48
N SER A 61 -15.14 18.01 -13.37
CA SER A 61 -16.49 17.77 -12.85
C SER A 61 -16.52 17.73 -11.32
N VAL A 62 -17.47 18.46 -10.73
CA VAL A 62 -17.87 18.29 -9.33
C VAL A 62 -19.20 17.51 -9.29
N VAL A 63 -19.30 16.53 -8.39
CA VAL A 63 -20.55 15.78 -8.15
C VAL A 63 -21.08 16.12 -6.75
N ASP A 64 -22.36 16.47 -6.68
CA ASP A 64 -23.09 16.89 -5.47
C ASP A 64 -24.17 15.85 -5.13
N PHE A 65 -24.37 15.58 -3.84
CA PHE A 65 -25.29 14.59 -3.31
C PHE A 65 -26.19 15.20 -2.23
N PRO A 66 -27.54 15.15 -2.38
CA PRO A 66 -28.45 15.73 -1.40
C PRO A 66 -28.45 14.88 -0.12
N VAL A 67 -28.02 15.46 1.00
CA VAL A 67 -28.03 14.79 2.31
C VAL A 67 -29.36 15.01 3.02
N GLU A 68 -29.88 13.94 3.62
CA GLU A 68 -31.10 13.87 4.43
C GLU A 68 -30.80 13.08 5.72
N GLY A 69 -31.74 13.04 6.69
CA GLY A 69 -31.51 12.45 8.01
C GLY A 69 -31.02 13.45 9.08
N THR A 70 -30.62 12.95 10.25
CA THR A 70 -30.20 13.76 11.43
C THR A 70 -29.36 12.93 12.41
N PHE A 71 -28.39 13.58 13.06
CA PHE A 71 -27.56 13.01 14.13
C PHE A 71 -28.33 12.62 15.41
N ASP A 72 -29.57 13.10 15.60
CA ASP A 72 -30.32 12.88 16.85
C ASP A 72 -30.80 11.42 16.97
N PRO A 73 -30.26 10.60 17.91
CA PRO A 73 -30.62 9.20 18.08
C PRO A 73 -32.03 8.99 18.67
N TYR A 74 -32.71 10.04 19.13
CA TYR A 74 -34.10 9.98 19.58
C TYR A 74 -35.11 10.26 18.45
N LEU A 75 -34.61 10.66 17.27
CA LEU A 75 -35.39 10.82 16.05
C LEU A 75 -35.03 9.77 15.00
N VAL A 76 -33.74 9.66 14.65
CA VAL A 76 -33.23 8.80 13.56
C VAL A 76 -31.81 8.31 13.85
N GLY A 77 -30.89 9.23 14.16
CA GLY A 77 -29.47 8.91 14.40
C GLY A 77 -28.71 8.43 13.17
N LEU A 78 -28.98 9.01 12.00
CA LEU A 78 -28.46 8.59 10.70
C LEU A 78 -28.48 9.76 9.71
N TYR A 79 -27.42 9.94 8.91
CA TYR A 79 -27.48 10.69 7.66
C TYR A 79 -27.42 9.76 6.45
N PHE A 80 -28.19 10.09 5.42
CA PHE A 80 -28.32 9.31 4.20
C PHE A 80 -28.44 10.21 2.98
N THR A 81 -28.17 9.65 1.81
CA THR A 81 -28.33 10.32 0.51
C THR A 81 -29.00 9.37 -0.49
N ARG A 82 -29.10 9.78 -1.76
CA ARG A 82 -29.68 8.98 -2.85
C ARG A 82 -28.66 8.73 -3.94
N VAL A 83 -28.54 7.47 -4.37
CA VAL A 83 -27.71 7.05 -5.51
C VAL A 83 -28.59 6.50 -6.62
N LYS A 84 -28.20 6.73 -7.87
CA LYS A 84 -28.91 6.26 -9.07
C LYS A 84 -28.12 5.12 -9.71
N LEU A 85 -28.66 3.89 -9.69
CA LEU A 85 -27.96 2.69 -10.17
C LEU A 85 -28.78 1.97 -11.26
N GLY A 86 -28.08 1.36 -12.22
CA GLY A 86 -28.64 0.52 -13.28
C GLY A 86 -29.05 1.26 -14.56
N ASN A 87 -29.34 0.52 -15.64
CA ASN A 87 -29.93 1.07 -16.86
C ASN A 87 -31.21 0.31 -17.26
N PRO A 88 -32.42 0.89 -17.08
CA PRO A 88 -32.69 2.27 -16.68
C PRO A 88 -32.34 2.56 -15.20
N PRO A 89 -31.95 3.81 -14.86
CA PRO A 89 -31.57 4.17 -13.50
C PRO A 89 -32.74 4.11 -12.52
N ARG A 90 -32.49 3.47 -11.37
CA ARG A 90 -33.37 3.47 -10.19
C ARG A 90 -32.67 4.20 -9.03
N GLU A 91 -33.43 4.94 -8.23
CA GLU A 91 -32.93 5.63 -7.04
C GLU A 91 -32.96 4.70 -5.83
N PHE A 92 -31.89 4.73 -5.03
CA PHE A 92 -31.74 3.99 -3.77
C PHE A 92 -31.27 4.94 -2.67
N TYR A 93 -31.89 4.88 -1.51
CA TYR A 93 -31.51 5.63 -0.31
C TYR A 93 -30.42 4.88 0.44
N VAL A 94 -29.30 5.55 0.73
CA VAL A 94 -28.12 4.91 1.30
C VAL A 94 -27.48 5.75 2.41
N GLN A 95 -27.11 5.11 3.52
CA GLN A 95 -26.40 5.72 4.65
C GLN A 95 -25.04 6.26 4.19
N ILE A 96 -24.63 7.43 4.69
CA ILE A 96 -23.31 8.01 4.39
C ILE A 96 -22.31 7.53 5.45
N ASP A 97 -21.38 6.65 5.09
CA ASP A 97 -20.53 5.96 6.05
C ASP A 97 -19.04 6.08 5.67
N THR A 98 -18.26 6.78 6.50
CA THR A 98 -16.80 6.89 6.34
C THR A 98 -16.00 5.87 7.16
N GLY A 99 -16.66 5.02 7.93
CA GLY A 99 -16.10 3.83 8.57
C GLY A 99 -16.13 2.60 7.67
N SER A 100 -17.11 2.49 6.78
CA SER A 100 -17.25 1.42 5.77
C SER A 100 -16.64 1.80 4.42
N ASP A 101 -16.00 0.83 3.75
CA ASP A 101 -15.39 1.05 2.44
C ASP A 101 -16.36 0.94 1.26
N VAL A 102 -17.29 -0.02 1.31
CA VAL A 102 -18.02 -0.47 0.12
C VAL A 102 -19.44 0.10 0.04
N LEU A 103 -19.80 0.66 -1.12
CA LEU A 103 -21.20 0.89 -1.48
C LEU A 103 -21.90 -0.45 -1.69
N TRP A 104 -23.02 -0.68 -1.01
CA TRP A 104 -23.89 -1.83 -1.24
C TRP A 104 -25.37 -1.47 -1.09
N VAL A 105 -26.24 -2.23 -1.75
CA VAL A 105 -27.72 -2.09 -1.67
C VAL A 105 -28.39 -3.46 -1.53
N GLY A 106 -29.61 -3.48 -0.98
CA GLY A 106 -30.47 -4.66 -0.92
C GLY A 106 -30.82 -5.18 -2.31
N CYS A 107 -30.64 -6.47 -2.55
CA CYS A 107 -30.95 -7.12 -3.81
C CYS A 107 -32.11 -8.12 -3.69
N THR A 108 -32.79 -8.40 -4.81
CA THR A 108 -33.82 -9.46 -4.84
C THR A 108 -33.23 -10.81 -5.30
N PRO A 109 -33.49 -11.92 -4.58
CA PRO A 109 -34.07 -12.02 -3.25
C PRO A 109 -33.06 -11.68 -2.14
N CYS A 110 -33.52 -11.09 -1.04
CA CYS A 110 -32.75 -10.94 0.19
C CYS A 110 -33.44 -11.63 1.38
N ASN A 111 -32.65 -12.27 2.24
CA ASN A 111 -33.06 -12.79 3.53
C ASN A 111 -32.80 -11.75 4.63
N GLY A 112 -33.76 -11.54 5.54
CA GLY A 112 -33.59 -10.61 6.67
C GLY A 112 -33.64 -9.11 6.34
N CYS A 113 -33.52 -8.69 5.07
CA CYS A 113 -33.66 -7.29 4.69
C CYS A 113 -35.04 -6.72 5.12
N PRO A 114 -35.10 -5.47 5.61
CA PRO A 114 -36.35 -4.81 5.97
C PRO A 114 -37.21 -4.54 4.72
N THR A 115 -38.54 -4.57 4.88
CA THR A 115 -39.52 -4.33 3.80
C THR A 115 -40.33 -3.05 4.00
N SER A 116 -39.98 -2.26 5.02
CA SER A 116 -40.53 -0.93 5.31
C SER A 116 -39.53 -0.11 6.11
N SER A 117 -39.64 1.22 6.02
CA SER A 117 -38.80 2.16 6.77
C SER A 117 -39.63 3.13 7.62
N GLY A 118 -39.24 3.33 8.87
CA GLY A 118 -39.75 4.35 9.77
C GLY A 118 -39.42 5.78 9.30
N LEU A 119 -38.46 5.92 8.40
CA LEU A 119 -38.03 7.19 7.80
C LEU A 119 -38.98 7.70 6.69
N GLN A 120 -40.12 7.01 6.48
CA GLN A 120 -41.07 7.24 5.39
C GLN A 120 -40.50 7.00 3.98
N ILE A 121 -39.37 6.29 3.90
CA ILE A 121 -38.74 5.84 2.66
C ILE A 121 -39.49 4.60 2.14
N GLN A 122 -39.81 4.59 0.85
CA GLN A 122 -40.16 3.37 0.13
C GLN A 122 -38.85 2.63 -0.18
N LEU A 123 -38.65 1.46 0.44
CA LEU A 123 -37.45 0.65 0.22
C LEU A 123 -37.50 -0.05 -1.14
N GLU A 124 -36.38 0.00 -1.86
CA GLU A 124 -36.23 -0.48 -3.23
C GLU A 124 -35.13 -1.55 -3.31
N PHE A 125 -35.48 -2.72 -3.86
CA PHE A 125 -34.52 -3.80 -4.08
C PHE A 125 -33.94 -3.75 -5.49
N PHE A 126 -32.61 -3.79 -5.61
CA PHE A 126 -31.93 -3.90 -6.89
C PHE A 126 -32.17 -5.29 -7.49
N ASP A 127 -32.51 -5.32 -8.77
CA ASP A 127 -32.71 -6.55 -9.55
C ASP A 127 -31.73 -6.52 -10.73
N PRO A 128 -30.64 -7.31 -10.69
CA PRO A 128 -29.67 -7.37 -11.77
C PRO A 128 -30.27 -7.81 -13.12
N SER A 129 -31.38 -8.55 -13.11
CA SER A 129 -32.08 -8.95 -14.35
C SER A 129 -32.94 -7.85 -14.95
N SER A 130 -33.24 -6.79 -14.18
CA SER A 130 -33.96 -5.60 -14.65
C SER A 130 -33.06 -4.55 -15.32
N SER A 131 -31.74 -4.64 -15.13
CA SER A 131 -30.76 -3.71 -15.69
C SER A 131 -30.08 -4.27 -16.94
N SER A 132 -30.02 -3.45 -17.99
CA SER A 132 -29.36 -3.79 -19.26
C SER A 132 -27.83 -3.64 -19.24
N THR A 133 -27.26 -3.11 -18.15
CA THR A 133 -25.82 -2.85 -17.98
C THR A 133 -25.21 -3.57 -16.76
N ALA A 134 -25.99 -4.35 -16.02
CA ALA A 134 -25.49 -5.16 -14.92
C ALA A 134 -24.57 -6.29 -15.41
N SER A 135 -23.41 -6.44 -14.77
CA SER A 135 -22.46 -7.53 -14.98
C SER A 135 -21.98 -8.08 -13.65
N LEU A 136 -22.05 -9.40 -13.44
CA LEU A 136 -21.52 -10.03 -12.22
C LEU A 136 -19.99 -9.90 -12.18
N ILE A 137 -19.44 -9.64 -10.99
CA ILE A 137 -17.99 -9.69 -10.76
C ILE A 137 -17.58 -11.15 -10.52
N SER A 138 -16.68 -11.67 -11.34
CA SER A 138 -16.04 -12.97 -11.11
C SER A 138 -14.85 -12.84 -10.15
N CYS A 139 -14.39 -13.94 -9.56
CA CYS A 139 -13.18 -13.91 -8.72
C CYS A 139 -11.92 -13.52 -9.53
N SER A 140 -11.94 -13.83 -10.83
CA SER A 140 -10.93 -13.43 -11.82
C SER A 140 -10.93 -11.94 -12.17
N ASP A 141 -11.90 -11.15 -11.69
CA ASP A 141 -11.85 -9.69 -11.82
C ASP A 141 -10.81 -9.12 -10.84
N ARG A 142 -9.91 -8.26 -11.35
CA ARG A 142 -8.88 -7.60 -10.54
C ARG A 142 -9.44 -6.87 -9.32
N ARG A 143 -10.67 -6.36 -9.38
CA ARG A 143 -11.33 -5.66 -8.27
C ARG A 143 -11.68 -6.64 -7.13
N CYS A 144 -12.05 -7.88 -7.45
CA CYS A 144 -12.24 -8.94 -6.46
C CYS A 144 -10.90 -9.30 -5.79
N ALA A 145 -9.89 -9.62 -6.60
CA ALA A 145 -8.57 -10.03 -6.10
C ALA A 145 -7.83 -8.95 -5.28
N VAL A 146 -8.18 -7.66 -5.44
CA VAL A 146 -7.72 -6.57 -4.57
C VAL A 146 -8.49 -6.57 -3.25
N GLY A 147 -9.82 -6.74 -3.28
CA GLY A 147 -10.62 -6.82 -2.06
C GLY A 147 -10.33 -8.06 -1.21
N GLU A 148 -9.90 -9.18 -1.80
CA GLU A 148 -9.47 -10.37 -1.04
C GLU A 148 -8.18 -10.13 -0.25
N GLN A 149 -7.27 -9.30 -0.75
CA GLN A 149 -6.02 -8.95 -0.05
C GLN A 149 -6.25 -8.06 1.18
N SER A 150 -7.39 -7.37 1.23
CA SER A 150 -7.68 -6.37 2.25
C SER A 150 -8.84 -6.77 3.20
N GLY A 151 -9.65 -7.77 2.82
CA GLY A 151 -10.76 -8.32 3.60
C GLY A 151 -12.16 -7.92 3.10
N ASP A 152 -12.24 -7.06 2.08
CA ASP A 152 -13.50 -6.58 1.50
C ASP A 152 -14.22 -7.62 0.62
N SER A 153 -13.51 -8.62 0.10
CA SER A 153 -14.03 -9.62 -0.85
C SER A 153 -13.68 -11.04 -0.48
N LEU A 154 -14.48 -11.99 -0.98
CA LEU A 154 -14.24 -13.44 -0.86
C LEU A 154 -14.72 -14.18 -2.11
N CYS A 155 -13.87 -14.97 -2.76
CA CYS A 155 -14.29 -15.82 -3.86
C CYS A 155 -15.22 -16.94 -3.40
N SER A 156 -16.35 -17.10 -4.08
CA SER A 156 -17.19 -18.31 -3.93
C SER A 156 -16.80 -19.39 -4.94
N SER A 157 -17.04 -20.65 -4.60
CA SER A 157 -16.80 -21.83 -5.45
C SER A 157 -17.58 -21.88 -6.77
N LYS A 158 -18.35 -20.83 -7.10
CA LYS A 158 -19.03 -20.63 -8.38
C LYS A 158 -18.34 -19.58 -9.27
N ASN A 159 -17.12 -19.15 -8.92
CA ASN A 159 -16.40 -18.04 -9.55
C ASN A 159 -17.21 -16.72 -9.53
N GLN A 160 -17.92 -16.46 -8.43
CA GLN A 160 -18.65 -15.23 -8.16
C GLN A 160 -18.01 -14.54 -6.95
N CYS A 161 -17.66 -13.26 -7.10
CA CYS A 161 -17.05 -12.47 -6.04
C CYS A 161 -18.09 -12.13 -4.97
N GLY A 162 -17.88 -12.63 -3.76
CA GLY A 162 -18.73 -12.40 -2.58
C GLY A 162 -18.19 -11.30 -1.66
N TYR A 163 -19.00 -10.93 -0.67
CA TYR A 163 -18.55 -10.18 0.51
C TYR A 163 -19.36 -10.58 1.75
N THR A 164 -18.83 -10.29 2.94
CA THR A 164 -19.55 -10.40 4.21
C THR A 164 -18.99 -9.37 5.19
N PHE A 165 -19.82 -8.42 5.61
CA PHE A 165 -19.45 -7.37 6.56
C PHE A 165 -20.18 -7.55 7.89
N GLN A 166 -19.50 -7.21 8.97
CA GLN A 166 -19.96 -7.32 10.36
C GLN A 166 -19.60 -6.03 11.09
N TYR A 167 -20.60 -5.24 11.44
CA TYR A 167 -20.44 -3.89 11.97
C TYR A 167 -20.31 -3.88 13.51
N GLY A 168 -19.86 -2.75 14.05
CA GLY A 168 -19.56 -2.59 15.48
C GLY A 168 -20.76 -2.71 16.42
N ASP A 169 -21.99 -2.56 15.91
CA ASP A 169 -23.24 -2.76 16.66
C ASP A 169 -23.72 -4.23 16.68
N GLY A 170 -23.03 -5.13 15.97
CA GLY A 170 -23.41 -6.53 15.83
C GLY A 170 -24.33 -6.83 14.64
N SER A 171 -24.69 -5.83 13.83
CA SER A 171 -25.36 -6.05 12.53
C SER A 171 -24.39 -6.52 11.45
N GLY A 172 -24.92 -7.07 10.36
CA GLY A 172 -24.11 -7.54 9.24
C GLY A 172 -24.87 -7.68 7.94
N THR A 173 -24.12 -7.80 6.84
CA THR A 173 -24.63 -8.01 5.47
C THR A 173 -23.74 -9.00 4.74
N SER A 174 -24.33 -9.81 3.86
CA SER A 174 -23.57 -10.62 2.91
C SER A 174 -24.28 -10.74 1.56
N GLY A 175 -23.46 -10.90 0.52
CA GLY A 175 -23.92 -10.81 -0.85
C GLY A 175 -22.78 -11.03 -1.84
N TYR A 176 -22.96 -10.48 -3.04
CA TYR A 176 -21.98 -10.58 -4.12
C TYR A 176 -21.79 -9.24 -4.81
N TYR A 177 -20.66 -9.08 -5.48
CA TYR A 177 -20.35 -7.88 -6.26
C TYR A 177 -20.92 -7.97 -7.68
N LEU A 178 -21.43 -6.84 -8.16
CA LEU A 178 -21.73 -6.62 -9.56
C LEU A 178 -21.25 -5.23 -9.99
N SER A 179 -20.92 -5.09 -11.27
CA SER A 179 -20.67 -3.79 -11.92
C SER A 179 -21.94 -3.33 -12.63
N ASP A 180 -22.30 -2.06 -12.47
CA ASP A 180 -23.33 -1.40 -13.27
C ASP A 180 -23.02 0.11 -13.37
N TYR A 181 -23.87 0.86 -14.05
CA TYR A 181 -23.79 2.31 -14.14
C TYR A 181 -24.37 3.00 -12.92
N MET A 182 -23.56 3.84 -12.28
CA MET A 182 -23.98 4.86 -11.34
C MET A 182 -24.11 6.20 -12.08
N TYR A 183 -25.25 6.87 -11.93
CA TYR A 183 -25.50 8.18 -12.55
C TYR A 183 -25.17 9.30 -11.59
N LEU A 184 -24.36 10.24 -12.08
CA LEU A 184 -23.78 11.34 -11.33
C LEU A 184 -24.22 12.66 -11.99
N ASP A 185 -24.84 13.55 -11.22
CA ASP A 185 -25.29 14.86 -11.69
C ASP A 185 -24.10 15.84 -11.69
N ALA A 186 -23.18 15.67 -12.65
CA ALA A 186 -21.88 16.34 -12.69
C ALA A 186 -21.95 17.77 -13.23
N VAL A 187 -21.40 18.73 -12.47
CA VAL A 187 -21.33 20.15 -12.86
C VAL A 187 -20.15 20.37 -13.80
N VAL A 188 -20.41 20.67 -15.07
CA VAL A 188 -19.39 20.92 -16.10
C VAL A 188 -19.54 22.33 -16.67
N GLY A 189 -18.82 23.29 -16.08
CA GLY A 189 -18.81 24.68 -16.50
C GLY A 189 -20.15 25.43 -16.31
N ASN A 190 -20.27 26.59 -16.97
CA ASN A 190 -21.21 27.65 -16.58
C ASN A 190 -22.73 27.36 -16.74
N SER A 191 -23.17 26.18 -17.20
CA SER A 191 -24.60 25.88 -17.43
C SER A 191 -24.97 24.40 -17.61
N VAL A 192 -24.02 23.47 -17.72
CA VAL A 192 -24.32 22.07 -18.08
C VAL A 192 -24.10 21.16 -16.88
N THR A 193 -25.21 20.72 -16.27
CA THR A 193 -25.24 19.42 -15.59
C THR A 193 -25.09 18.35 -16.67
N ALA A 194 -23.92 17.74 -16.76
CA ALA A 194 -23.73 16.57 -17.58
C ALA A 194 -24.26 15.38 -16.78
N ASN A 195 -25.34 14.74 -17.26
CA ASN A 195 -25.81 13.46 -16.73
C ASN A 195 -24.79 12.37 -17.11
N THR A 196 -23.67 12.32 -16.39
CA THR A 196 -22.60 11.35 -16.58
C THR A 196 -22.92 10.07 -15.86
N SER A 197 -22.83 8.93 -16.55
CA SER A 197 -22.79 7.62 -15.91
C SER A 197 -21.35 7.13 -15.79
N ALA A 198 -21.04 6.52 -14.64
CA ALA A 198 -19.76 5.88 -14.35
C ALA A 198 -19.98 4.38 -14.12
N SER A 199 -19.05 3.52 -14.55
CA SER A 199 -19.11 2.11 -14.17
C SER A 199 -18.56 1.96 -12.76
N VAL A 200 -19.36 1.46 -11.83
CA VAL A 200 -18.93 1.17 -10.45
C VAL A 200 -19.25 -0.26 -10.09
N VAL A 201 -18.46 -0.83 -9.18
CA VAL A 201 -18.74 -2.09 -8.49
C VAL A 201 -19.39 -1.77 -7.16
N PHE A 202 -20.47 -2.46 -6.84
CA PHE A 202 -21.15 -2.35 -5.56
C PHE A 202 -21.65 -3.71 -5.07
N GLY A 203 -21.86 -3.81 -3.76
CA GLY A 203 -22.40 -5.00 -3.12
C GLY A 203 -23.90 -5.16 -3.37
N CYS A 204 -24.29 -6.35 -3.82
CA CYS A 204 -25.66 -6.79 -4.00
C CYS A 204 -26.04 -7.67 -2.80
N SER A 205 -26.62 -7.05 -1.77
CA SER A 205 -26.89 -7.68 -0.47
C SER A 205 -28.04 -8.68 -0.56
N THR A 206 -27.73 -9.95 -0.27
CA THR A 206 -28.71 -11.08 -0.28
C THR A 206 -29.05 -11.59 1.11
N SER A 207 -28.36 -11.13 2.15
CA SER A 207 -28.65 -11.45 3.53
C SER A 207 -28.29 -10.27 4.44
N GLN A 208 -29.14 -9.95 5.41
CA GLN A 208 -28.86 -8.96 6.46
C GLN A 208 -29.16 -9.56 7.85
N THR A 209 -28.42 -9.11 8.86
CA THR A 209 -28.49 -9.60 10.24
C THR A 209 -28.37 -8.46 11.26
N GLY A 210 -28.82 -8.72 12.49
CA GLY A 210 -28.81 -7.74 13.58
C GLY A 210 -29.63 -6.49 13.26
N ASP A 211 -29.09 -5.33 13.62
CA ASP A 211 -29.80 -4.04 13.56
C ASP A 211 -30.18 -3.58 12.15
N LEU A 212 -29.49 -4.03 11.09
CA LEU A 212 -29.88 -3.76 9.71
C LEU A 212 -31.25 -4.36 9.33
N THR A 213 -31.70 -5.40 10.05
CA THR A 213 -33.01 -6.02 9.81
C THR A 213 -34.19 -5.22 10.42
N LYS A 214 -33.90 -4.17 11.20
CA LYS A 214 -34.92 -3.36 11.89
C LYS A 214 -35.50 -2.31 10.93
N PRO A 215 -36.83 -2.12 10.91
CA PRO A 215 -37.46 -1.14 10.04
C PRO A 215 -37.39 0.30 10.57
N ASP A 216 -36.93 0.53 11.80
CA ASP A 216 -37.00 1.83 12.48
C ASP A 216 -36.17 2.92 11.78
N ARG A 217 -34.93 2.60 11.38
CA ARG A 217 -34.02 3.48 10.64
C ARG A 217 -33.57 2.91 9.28
N ALA A 218 -34.36 2.00 8.70
CA ALA A 218 -34.01 1.28 7.48
C ALA A 218 -33.82 2.21 6.25
N VAL A 219 -32.81 1.89 5.46
CA VAL A 219 -32.48 2.45 4.14
C VAL A 219 -32.11 1.31 3.19
N ASP A 220 -31.98 1.55 1.90
CA ASP A 220 -31.72 0.50 0.90
C ASP A 220 -30.29 -0.08 0.99
N GLY A 221 -29.36 0.65 1.61
CA GLY A 221 -28.04 0.13 1.97
C GLY A 221 -27.08 1.18 2.51
N ILE A 222 -25.77 0.93 2.39
CA ILE A 222 -24.71 1.83 2.89
C ILE A 222 -23.85 2.29 1.71
N PHE A 223 -23.54 3.58 1.68
CA PHE A 223 -22.61 4.22 0.76
C PHE A 223 -21.27 4.36 1.49
N GLY A 224 -20.38 3.39 1.29
CA GLY A 224 -19.04 3.40 1.87
C GLY A 224 -18.10 4.43 1.23
N PHE A 225 -17.37 5.15 2.08
CA PHE A 225 -16.39 6.19 1.76
C PHE A 225 -14.98 5.88 2.31
N GLY A 226 -14.75 4.70 2.86
CA GLY A 226 -13.46 4.27 3.42
C GLY A 226 -12.27 4.28 2.45
N GLN A 227 -11.08 4.01 2.99
CA GLN A 227 -9.79 4.20 2.31
C GLN A 227 -9.42 3.12 1.27
N GLN A 228 -10.18 2.03 1.18
CA GLN A 228 -9.85 0.87 0.35
C GLN A 228 -10.21 1.04 -1.14
N GLY A 229 -9.65 0.16 -1.98
CA GLY A 229 -9.75 0.24 -3.43
C GLY A 229 -11.14 0.01 -4.02
N LEU A 230 -12.07 -0.57 -3.25
CA LEU A 230 -13.47 -0.78 -3.65
C LEU A 230 -14.40 0.39 -3.27
N SER A 231 -13.93 1.40 -2.52
CA SER A 231 -14.77 2.57 -2.23
C SER A 231 -15.07 3.38 -3.49
N VAL A 232 -16.24 4.02 -3.51
CA VAL A 232 -16.72 4.72 -4.71
C VAL A 232 -15.80 5.89 -5.08
N ILE A 233 -15.17 6.54 -4.09
CA ILE A 233 -14.14 7.56 -4.32
C ILE A 233 -12.94 6.97 -5.05
N SER A 234 -12.40 5.85 -4.58
CA SER A 234 -11.30 5.12 -5.24
C SER A 234 -11.66 4.72 -6.68
N GLN A 235 -12.89 4.23 -6.89
CA GLN A 235 -13.39 3.81 -8.20
C GLN A 235 -13.61 4.98 -9.18
N LEU A 236 -14.25 6.07 -8.75
CA LEU A 236 -14.55 7.23 -9.61
C LEU A 236 -13.31 8.08 -9.88
N SER A 237 -12.46 8.28 -8.87
CA SER A 237 -11.24 9.05 -9.05
C SER A 237 -10.23 8.33 -9.96
N SER A 238 -10.15 7.00 -9.87
CA SER A 238 -9.32 6.24 -10.80
C SER A 238 -9.87 6.13 -12.23
N GLN A 239 -11.11 6.53 -12.46
CA GLN A 239 -11.67 6.78 -13.80
C GLN A 239 -11.50 8.24 -14.25
N GLY A 240 -10.88 9.11 -13.44
CA GLY A 240 -10.70 10.53 -13.72
C GLY A 240 -11.96 11.39 -13.57
N ILE A 241 -13.03 10.85 -12.96
CA ILE A 241 -14.35 11.47 -12.88
C ILE A 241 -14.43 12.49 -11.72
N THR A 242 -13.70 12.22 -10.64
CA THR A 242 -13.62 13.06 -9.43
C THR A 242 -12.16 13.20 -8.97
N PRO A 243 -11.81 14.26 -8.21
CA PRO A 243 -10.57 14.29 -7.43
C PRO A 243 -10.49 13.10 -6.46
N ASN A 244 -9.28 12.74 -6.01
CA ASN A 244 -9.10 11.77 -4.93
C ASN A 244 -9.29 12.46 -3.57
N ALA A 245 -10.50 12.98 -3.35
CA ALA A 245 -10.94 13.68 -2.17
C ALA A 245 -12.46 13.80 -2.17
N PHE A 246 -13.06 13.87 -0.98
CA PHE A 246 -14.48 14.19 -0.81
C PHE A 246 -14.68 15.08 0.42
N SER A 247 -15.84 15.71 0.51
CA SER A 247 -16.18 16.60 1.62
C SER A 247 -17.66 16.45 2.00
N HIS A 248 -17.97 16.59 3.29
CA HIS A 248 -19.36 16.66 3.76
C HIS A 248 -19.56 17.81 4.76
N CYS A 249 -20.82 18.17 5.00
CA CYS A 249 -21.24 19.06 6.07
C CYS A 249 -22.61 18.60 6.56
N LEU A 250 -22.69 18.09 7.79
CA LEU A 250 -23.90 17.49 8.37
C LEU A 250 -24.64 18.51 9.24
N ASN A 251 -25.91 18.78 8.96
CA ASN A 251 -26.69 19.83 9.62
C ASN A 251 -27.22 19.37 10.98
N GLY A 252 -26.75 20.00 12.07
CA GLY A 252 -27.16 19.74 13.44
C GLY A 252 -28.48 20.42 13.87
N GLY A 253 -29.12 21.21 13.00
CA GLY A 253 -30.43 21.80 13.30
C GLY A 253 -31.58 20.80 13.13
N ASN A 254 -32.72 21.08 13.78
CA ASN A 254 -33.97 20.26 13.73
C ASN A 254 -34.52 19.98 12.31
N GLY A 255 -33.95 20.59 11.27
CA GLY A 255 -34.26 20.31 9.88
C GLY A 255 -33.53 19.10 9.30
N GLY A 256 -32.34 18.77 9.81
CA GLY A 256 -31.49 17.71 9.29
C GLY A 256 -30.90 17.99 7.91
N GLY A 257 -30.37 16.94 7.29
CA GLY A 257 -29.71 16.97 5.98
C GLY A 257 -28.32 17.61 6.00
N GLY A 258 -27.90 18.20 4.89
CA GLY A 258 -26.56 18.76 4.73
C GLY A 258 -26.07 18.75 3.28
N ILE A 259 -24.75 18.68 3.12
CA ILE A 259 -24.02 18.73 1.85
C ILE A 259 -23.05 17.54 1.79
N LEU A 260 -22.94 16.87 0.63
CA LEU A 260 -21.95 15.82 0.36
C LEU A 260 -21.43 15.98 -1.08
N VAL A 261 -20.13 16.16 -1.23
CA VAL A 261 -19.49 16.51 -2.51
C VAL A 261 -18.28 15.61 -2.77
N LEU A 262 -18.20 15.04 -3.98
CA LEU A 262 -17.03 14.26 -4.41
C LEU A 262 -15.92 15.20 -4.93
N GLY A 263 -15.34 15.96 -4.01
CA GLY A 263 -14.25 16.91 -4.24
C GLY A 263 -13.87 17.65 -2.95
N GLN A 264 -12.98 18.63 -3.04
CA GLN A 264 -12.55 19.44 -1.90
C GLN A 264 -13.39 20.72 -1.76
N ILE A 265 -14.14 20.86 -0.67
CA ILE A 265 -14.75 22.14 -0.29
C ILE A 265 -13.64 23.11 0.18
N VAL A 266 -13.71 24.36 -0.28
CA VAL A 266 -12.74 25.43 0.05
C VAL A 266 -13.40 26.44 0.99
N GLU A 267 -13.05 26.35 2.26
CA GLU A 267 -13.46 27.26 3.33
C GLU A 267 -12.21 27.87 3.99
N PRO A 268 -12.07 29.21 4.04
CA PRO A 268 -10.86 29.87 4.59
C PRO A 268 -10.44 29.48 6.00
N ASN A 269 -11.36 28.95 6.82
CA ASN A 269 -11.10 28.56 8.22
C ASN A 269 -10.74 27.07 8.41
N LEU A 270 -10.47 26.31 7.34
CA LEU A 270 -10.10 24.89 7.41
C LEU A 270 -8.77 24.65 8.15
N VAL A 271 -8.83 23.91 9.25
CA VAL A 271 -7.68 23.41 10.02
C VAL A 271 -7.44 21.95 9.65
N TYR A 272 -6.20 21.59 9.29
CA TYR A 272 -5.85 20.23 8.82
C TYR A 272 -4.94 19.46 9.79
N THR A 273 -5.28 18.21 10.06
CA THR A 273 -4.38 17.19 10.63
C THR A 273 -3.96 16.19 9.54
N PRO A 274 -2.72 15.65 9.57
CA PRO A 274 -2.41 14.46 8.79
C PRO A 274 -3.34 13.30 9.19
N LEU A 275 -3.70 12.47 8.20
CA LEU A 275 -4.16 11.10 8.46
C LEU A 275 -2.98 10.30 9.03
N VAL A 276 -3.28 9.28 9.82
CA VAL A 276 -2.27 8.30 10.24
C VAL A 276 -2.22 7.20 9.18
N PRO A 277 -1.10 7.05 8.44
CA PRO A 277 -0.92 5.92 7.54
C PRO A 277 -0.89 4.60 8.33
N SER A 278 -1.06 3.46 7.67
CA SER A 278 -0.93 2.15 8.34
C SER A 278 0.40 2.04 9.10
N GLN A 279 0.41 1.30 10.21
CA GLN A 279 0.83 1.76 11.56
C GLN A 279 2.29 2.29 11.70
N TYR A 280 3.13 2.14 10.68
CA TYR A 280 4.56 2.47 10.61
C TYR A 280 4.99 3.86 11.11
N VAL A 281 4.15 4.89 11.03
CA VAL A 281 4.56 6.29 11.30
C VAL A 281 4.63 6.62 12.80
N SER A 282 3.88 5.93 13.66
CA SER A 282 3.80 6.28 15.10
C SER A 282 5.15 6.15 15.82
N LEU A 283 5.93 5.12 15.49
CA LEU A 283 7.24 4.83 16.13
C LEU A 283 8.32 5.89 15.85
N LEU A 284 8.19 6.69 14.79
CA LEU A 284 9.16 7.74 14.44
C LEU A 284 8.91 9.06 15.20
N LEU A 285 7.65 9.37 15.52
CA LEU A 285 7.26 10.67 16.07
C LEU A 285 7.64 10.84 17.55
N ASN A 286 7.59 9.78 18.36
CA ASN A 286 7.80 9.85 19.80
C ASN A 286 9.24 10.15 20.24
N ASN A 287 10.23 10.05 19.34
CA ASN A 287 11.66 10.25 19.66
C ASN A 287 12.20 11.66 19.37
N PHE A 288 11.44 12.54 18.72
CA PHE A 288 11.93 13.85 18.25
C PHE A 288 11.03 15.03 18.65
N GLN A 289 11.02 15.37 19.95
CA GLN A 289 10.40 16.60 20.41
C GLN A 289 11.20 17.84 19.96
N ALA A 290 10.46 18.91 19.59
CA ALA A 290 10.94 20.27 19.31
C ALA A 290 11.82 20.50 18.04
N LEU A 291 11.26 20.26 16.85
CA LEU A 291 11.69 20.94 15.61
C LEU A 291 10.49 21.49 14.82
N SER A 292 10.65 22.68 14.23
CA SER A 292 9.64 23.33 13.38
C SER A 292 9.69 22.80 11.94
N ILE A 293 8.59 22.20 11.46
CA ILE A 293 8.48 21.62 10.12
C ILE A 293 8.12 22.72 9.10
N ILE A 294 8.74 22.68 7.92
CA ILE A 294 8.36 23.48 6.74
C ILE A 294 7.87 22.51 5.66
N PRO A 295 6.62 22.63 5.16
CA PRO A 295 6.09 21.73 4.14
C PRO A 295 6.70 22.01 2.76
N PHE A 296 7.09 20.94 2.06
CA PHE A 296 7.45 20.93 0.63
C PHE A 296 6.77 19.73 -0.03
N PRO A 297 6.45 19.77 -1.35
CA PRO A 297 5.71 18.72 -2.03
C PRO A 297 6.58 17.51 -2.44
N LYS A 298 7.38 16.97 -1.49
CA LYS A 298 8.19 15.74 -1.64
C LYS A 298 8.39 15.03 -0.29
N PRO A 299 8.56 13.69 -0.25
CA PRO A 299 8.77 12.92 0.97
C PRO A 299 10.22 13.01 1.48
N ILE A 300 10.69 14.22 1.77
CA ILE A 300 12.03 14.49 2.33
C ILE A 300 11.87 15.44 3.52
N TYR A 301 12.11 14.94 4.72
CA TYR A 301 12.15 15.78 5.92
C TYR A 301 13.54 16.37 6.10
N VAL A 302 13.61 17.69 6.31
CA VAL A 302 14.85 18.45 6.50
C VAL A 302 14.93 18.96 7.94
N ALA A 303 15.78 18.33 8.74
CA ALA A 303 16.04 18.75 10.11
C ALA A 303 17.16 19.81 10.14
N ARG A 304 16.97 20.88 10.92
CA ARG A 304 17.96 21.95 11.10
C ARG A 304 18.53 21.94 12.51
N LEU A 305 19.64 21.22 12.73
CA LEU A 305 20.32 21.16 14.03
C LEU A 305 21.57 22.04 14.02
N GLN A 306 21.62 23.05 14.90
CA GLN A 306 22.79 23.94 15.10
C GLN A 306 23.40 24.55 13.81
N GLY A 307 22.58 24.74 12.76
CA GLY A 307 23.02 25.30 11.47
C GLY A 307 23.43 24.26 10.41
N ILE A 308 23.47 22.98 10.76
CA ILE A 308 23.63 21.87 9.82
C ILE A 308 22.24 21.45 9.33
N PHE A 309 22.13 21.23 8.02
CA PHE A 309 20.95 20.59 7.40
C PHE A 309 21.18 19.09 7.34
N LEU A 310 20.25 18.31 7.92
CA LEU A 310 20.21 16.86 7.78
C LEU A 310 18.96 16.48 6.99
N CYS A 311 19.17 15.85 5.83
CA CYS A 311 18.11 15.26 5.03
C CYS A 311 17.96 13.79 5.45
N PHE A 312 16.72 13.33 5.64
CA PHE A 312 16.41 11.92 5.87
C PHE A 312 15.42 11.44 4.82
N GLU A 313 15.69 10.28 4.22
CA GLU A 313 14.69 9.53 3.46
C GLU A 313 13.93 8.58 4.40
N VAL A 314 12.63 8.41 4.14
CA VAL A 314 11.73 7.56 4.94
C VAL A 314 11.76 6.12 4.39
N PRO A 315 11.93 5.08 5.23
CA PRO A 315 11.74 3.69 4.82
C PRO A 315 10.26 3.37 4.57
N TYR A 316 9.96 2.43 3.67
CA TYR A 316 8.60 2.09 3.24
C TYR A 316 8.19 0.65 3.61
N MET A 317 6.91 0.46 3.96
CA MET A 317 6.17 -0.81 4.16
C MET A 317 6.90 -2.01 4.81
N ASP A 318 6.42 -2.42 5.98
CA ASP A 318 6.34 -3.86 6.30
C ASP A 318 5.03 -4.45 5.74
N CYS A 319 5.03 -5.78 5.58
CA CYS A 319 4.03 -6.51 4.77
C CYS A 319 2.88 -7.12 5.59
N ASP A 320 2.66 -6.60 6.80
CA ASP A 320 1.84 -7.23 7.85
C ASP A 320 0.83 -6.26 8.48
N ASP A 321 0.72 -5.05 7.90
CA ASP A 321 -0.30 -4.04 8.20
C ASP A 321 -1.21 -3.89 6.97
N SER A 322 -2.38 -4.52 6.97
CA SER A 322 -3.47 -4.12 6.06
C SER A 322 -3.74 -2.62 6.25
N PRO A 323 -3.97 -1.82 5.18
CA PRO A 323 -4.25 -0.39 5.34
C PRO A 323 -5.45 -0.20 6.27
N MET A 324 -5.27 0.51 7.39
CA MET A 324 -6.36 0.71 8.35
C MET A 324 -7.59 1.29 7.64
N PRO A 325 -8.73 0.58 7.58
CA PRO A 325 -9.82 0.91 6.66
C PRO A 325 -10.44 2.27 6.97
N HIS A 326 -10.57 2.58 8.26
CA HIS A 326 -11.17 3.80 8.77
C HIS A 326 -10.17 4.97 8.81
N TYR A 327 -10.69 6.19 8.64
CA TYR A 327 -9.94 7.44 8.70
C TYR A 327 -9.37 7.74 10.09
N ASN A 328 -8.15 7.28 10.33
CA ASN A 328 -7.44 7.50 11.59
C ASN A 328 -6.68 8.83 11.60
N VAL A 329 -6.74 9.56 12.72
CA VAL A 329 -6.03 10.81 12.99
C VAL A 329 -5.30 10.74 14.33
N ASN A 330 -4.17 11.41 14.45
CA ASN A 330 -3.37 11.42 15.68
C ASN A 330 -3.89 12.49 16.64
N LEU A 331 -4.80 12.10 17.54
CA LEU A 331 -5.23 12.89 18.70
C LEU A 331 -4.10 12.85 19.75
N GLN A 332 -3.68 13.99 20.26
CA GLN A 332 -2.55 14.11 21.21
C GLN A 332 -3.02 14.46 22.62
N SER A 333 -4.09 15.23 22.77
CA SER A 333 -4.69 15.54 24.06
C SER A 333 -6.13 16.04 23.95
N ILE A 334 -6.86 15.98 25.06
CA ILE A 334 -8.16 16.62 25.24
C ILE A 334 -7.97 17.76 26.25
N SER A 335 -8.63 18.90 26.01
CA SER A 335 -8.64 20.03 26.94
C SER A 335 -10.07 20.48 27.23
N VAL A 336 -10.37 20.80 28.49
CA VAL A 336 -11.68 21.25 28.97
C VAL A 336 -11.50 22.61 29.64
N ASN A 337 -12.27 23.61 29.22
CA ASN A 337 -12.16 25.00 29.72
C ASN A 337 -10.73 25.58 29.63
N GLY A 338 -10.00 25.23 28.55
CA GLY A 338 -8.60 25.61 28.34
C GLY A 338 -7.56 24.85 29.18
N GLN A 339 -7.97 23.91 30.05
CA GLN A 339 -7.06 23.05 30.81
C GLN A 339 -6.91 21.69 30.12
N THR A 340 -5.68 21.32 29.76
CA THR A 340 -5.37 20.01 29.19
C THR A 340 -5.47 18.92 30.25
N LEU A 341 -6.16 17.82 29.91
CA LEU A 341 -6.40 16.71 30.82
C LEU A 341 -5.16 15.83 30.96
N ALA A 342 -4.95 15.29 32.17
CA ALA A 342 -3.88 14.34 32.47
C ALA A 342 -4.24 12.93 31.95
N ILE A 343 -4.21 12.76 30.63
CA ILE A 343 -4.38 11.49 29.91
C ILE A 343 -3.01 11.15 29.30
N ASP A 344 -2.59 9.88 29.36
CA ASP A 344 -1.35 9.46 28.71
C ASP A 344 -1.50 9.48 27.19
N ALA A 345 -0.54 10.05 26.46
CA ALA A 345 -0.58 10.15 25.00
C ALA A 345 -0.62 8.77 24.32
N SER A 346 -0.17 7.69 24.98
CA SER A 346 -0.28 6.33 24.44
C SER A 346 -1.72 5.85 24.29
N VAL A 347 -2.68 6.41 25.05
CA VAL A 347 -4.12 6.08 24.98
C VAL A 347 -4.70 6.41 23.60
N PHE A 348 -4.11 7.38 22.89
CA PHE A 348 -4.52 7.79 21.54
C PHE A 348 -3.60 7.23 20.43
N SER A 349 -2.58 6.43 20.78
CA SER A 349 -1.64 5.87 19.81
C SER A 349 -2.28 4.79 18.95
N THR A 350 -1.98 4.81 17.66
CA THR A 350 -2.39 3.78 16.69
C THR A 350 -1.59 2.48 16.78
N SER A 351 -0.55 2.41 17.63
CA SER A 351 0.45 1.34 17.66
C SER A 351 0.02 0.03 18.34
N ASN A 352 -1.27 -0.18 18.58
CA ASN A 352 -1.83 -1.35 19.29
C ASN A 352 -3.30 -1.62 18.87
N ASN A 353 -3.66 -1.37 17.60
CA ASN A 353 -5.07 -1.31 17.12
C ASN A 353 -5.96 -0.26 17.82
N GLY A 354 -5.37 0.64 18.62
CA GLY A 354 -6.02 1.87 19.09
C GLY A 354 -6.01 2.98 18.03
N GLY A 355 -6.43 4.18 18.42
CA GLY A 355 -6.40 5.36 17.54
C GLY A 355 -7.60 6.30 17.73
N THR A 356 -7.71 7.30 16.87
CA THR A 356 -8.90 8.18 16.79
C THR A 356 -9.45 8.18 15.37
N ILE A 357 -10.67 7.69 15.20
CA ILE A 357 -11.33 7.47 13.91
C ILE A 357 -12.33 8.61 13.64
N ILE A 358 -12.41 9.08 12.39
CA ILE A 358 -13.44 10.00 11.88
C ILE A 358 -14.50 9.18 11.12
N ASP A 359 -15.73 9.11 11.63
CA ASP A 359 -16.74 8.15 11.15
C ASP A 359 -18.18 8.69 11.13
N SER A 360 -18.73 9.03 9.96
CA SER A 360 -20.16 9.36 9.81
C SER A 360 -21.09 8.14 9.81
N GLY A 361 -20.56 6.91 9.81
CA GLY A 361 -21.33 5.69 10.03
C GLY A 361 -21.84 5.57 11.48
N THR A 362 -21.19 6.27 12.42
CA THR A 362 -21.52 6.24 13.85
C THR A 362 -22.19 7.54 14.31
N THR A 363 -23.40 7.42 14.87
CA THR A 363 -24.20 8.55 15.37
C THR A 363 -23.54 9.34 16.52
N LEU A 364 -22.82 8.65 17.39
CA LEU A 364 -22.28 9.16 18.65
C LEU A 364 -20.76 9.23 18.65
N ALA A 365 -20.20 9.92 19.63
CA ALA A 365 -18.76 9.85 19.86
C ALA A 365 -18.43 8.77 20.90
N TYR A 366 -17.26 8.14 20.75
CA TYR A 366 -16.73 7.14 21.68
C TYR A 366 -15.32 7.53 22.09
N LEU A 367 -15.00 7.42 23.37
CA LEU A 367 -13.64 7.59 23.89
C LEU A 367 -13.12 6.27 24.44
N ALA A 368 -11.81 6.05 24.28
CA ALA A 368 -11.07 5.04 25.02
C ALA A 368 -11.32 5.20 26.53
N GLU A 369 -11.38 4.10 27.25
CA GLU A 369 -11.79 4.05 28.66
C GLU A 369 -10.96 4.97 29.56
N GLU A 370 -9.66 5.01 29.31
CA GLU A 370 -8.66 5.82 30.01
C GLU A 370 -8.79 7.33 29.72
N ALA A 371 -9.39 7.71 28.60
CA ALA A 371 -9.67 9.10 28.22
C ALA A 371 -11.07 9.57 28.65
N TYR A 372 -12.05 8.67 28.67
CA TYR A 372 -13.45 8.97 28.99
C TYR A 372 -13.65 9.46 30.42
N ASP A 373 -13.13 8.74 31.42
CA ASP A 373 -13.38 9.09 32.84
C ASP A 373 -12.75 10.44 33.24
N PRO A 374 -11.51 10.80 32.83
CA PRO A 374 -10.98 12.15 33.01
C PRO A 374 -11.79 13.24 32.31
N PHE A 375 -12.25 13.00 31.08
CA PHE A 375 -13.06 13.94 30.29
C PHE A 375 -14.39 14.27 30.98
N VAL A 376 -15.16 13.25 31.34
CA VAL A 376 -16.42 13.40 32.08
C VAL A 376 -16.20 14.07 33.44
N SER A 377 -15.12 13.71 34.14
CA SER A 377 -14.79 14.29 35.46
C SER A 377 -14.49 15.79 35.39
N ALA A 378 -13.74 16.25 34.39
CA ALA A 378 -13.42 17.66 34.21
C ALA A 378 -14.65 18.51 33.84
N ILE A 379 -15.55 17.98 33.01
CA ILE A 379 -16.85 18.61 32.73
C ILE A 379 -17.65 18.71 34.04
N MET A 380 -17.82 17.60 34.77
CA MET A 380 -18.56 17.58 36.04
C MET A 380 -18.05 18.59 37.06
N GLN A 381 -16.73 18.67 37.24
CA GLN A 381 -16.12 19.65 38.17
C GLN A 381 -16.51 21.09 37.77
N THR A 382 -16.42 21.41 36.49
CA THR A 382 -16.73 22.76 35.96
C THR A 382 -18.21 23.14 36.14
N VAL A 383 -19.13 22.20 35.92
CA VAL A 383 -20.59 22.49 35.93
C VAL A 383 -21.26 22.27 37.29
N SER A 384 -20.56 21.67 38.27
CA SER A 384 -21.12 21.17 39.54
C SER A 384 -21.92 22.18 40.38
N SER A 385 -21.63 23.48 40.28
CA SER A 385 -22.35 24.56 40.97
C SER A 385 -23.65 24.99 40.28
N SER A 386 -23.82 24.64 39.00
CA SER A 386 -24.70 25.34 38.07
C SER A 386 -25.71 24.43 37.35
N VAL A 387 -25.49 23.11 37.36
CA VAL A 387 -26.45 22.10 36.88
C VAL A 387 -26.69 21.03 37.93
N ARG A 388 -27.85 20.38 37.89
CA ARG A 388 -28.19 19.27 38.79
C ARG A 388 -28.05 17.92 38.05
N PRO A 389 -27.24 16.96 38.53
CA PRO A 389 -27.17 15.64 37.90
C PRO A 389 -28.48 14.85 38.02
N VAL A 390 -28.74 14.00 37.02
CA VAL A 390 -29.94 13.17 36.87
C VAL A 390 -29.53 11.77 36.38
N SER A 391 -29.94 10.72 37.08
CA SER A 391 -29.65 9.33 36.68
C SER A 391 -30.48 8.92 35.46
N SER A 392 -29.84 8.65 34.32
CA SER A 392 -30.49 8.14 33.09
C SER A 392 -29.72 6.97 32.49
N LYS A 393 -30.21 5.74 32.67
CA LYS A 393 -29.78 4.47 32.03
C LYS A 393 -28.29 4.34 31.60
N GLY A 394 -27.35 4.72 32.46
CA GLY A 394 -25.90 4.60 32.21
C GLY A 394 -25.20 5.85 31.66
N ASN A 395 -25.94 6.81 31.09
CA ASN A 395 -25.38 8.08 30.62
C ASN A 395 -25.31 9.11 31.75
N GLN A 396 -24.28 9.95 31.72
CA GLN A 396 -24.17 11.09 32.64
C GLN A 396 -25.02 12.25 32.11
N CYS A 397 -26.03 12.64 32.88
CA CYS A 397 -27.02 13.63 32.48
C CYS A 397 -27.25 14.69 33.56
N TYR A 398 -27.64 15.88 33.12
CA TYR A 398 -27.79 17.07 33.93
C TYR A 398 -29.07 17.82 33.55
N LEU A 399 -29.75 18.38 34.55
CA LEU A 399 -30.85 19.31 34.37
C LEU A 399 -30.29 20.74 34.30
N ALA A 400 -30.49 21.41 33.17
CA ALA A 400 -30.08 22.79 32.94
C ALA A 400 -31.30 23.72 32.81
N THR A 401 -31.26 24.85 33.52
CA THR A 401 -32.32 25.89 33.53
C THR A 401 -31.97 27.15 32.73
N SER A 402 -30.76 27.19 32.15
CA SER A 402 -30.23 28.25 31.30
C SER A 402 -29.54 27.62 30.07
N SER A 403 -28.93 28.42 29.19
CA SER A 403 -28.32 27.88 27.97
C SER A 403 -27.11 27.00 28.29
N VAL A 404 -26.95 25.87 27.60
CA VAL A 404 -25.77 25.00 27.81
C VAL A 404 -24.48 25.69 27.39
N SER A 405 -24.50 26.50 26.32
CA SER A 405 -23.42 27.42 25.93
C SER A 405 -23.00 28.44 27.01
N GLU A 406 -23.81 28.70 28.05
CA GLU A 406 -23.45 29.60 29.17
C GLU A 406 -22.87 28.86 30.39
N VAL A 407 -23.09 27.54 30.48
CA VAL A 407 -22.88 26.77 31.71
C VAL A 407 -21.86 25.65 31.54
N PHE A 408 -21.81 25.04 30.37
CA PHE A 408 -20.89 23.94 30.05
C PHE A 408 -19.61 24.47 29.40
N PRO A 409 -18.44 23.87 29.70
CA PRO A 409 -17.17 24.35 29.19
C PRO A 409 -17.01 24.14 27.68
N GLN A 410 -16.20 24.98 27.04
CA GLN A 410 -15.64 24.64 25.73
C GLN A 410 -14.68 23.46 25.86
N VAL A 411 -14.73 22.54 24.89
CA VAL A 411 -13.84 21.38 24.78
C VAL A 411 -12.96 21.55 23.54
N SER A 412 -11.71 21.12 23.63
CA SER A 412 -10.77 21.07 22.49
C SER A 412 -10.18 19.68 22.37
N LEU A 413 -10.34 19.07 21.20
CA LEU A 413 -9.60 17.88 20.77
C LEU A 413 -8.35 18.37 20.03
N ASN A 414 -7.15 18.08 20.55
CA ASN A 414 -5.89 18.60 20.04
C ASN A 414 -5.12 17.50 19.31
N PHE A 415 -4.92 17.66 18.00
CA PHE A 415 -4.31 16.69 17.11
C PHE A 415 -2.88 17.09 16.71
N ALA A 416 -2.21 16.20 15.97
CA ALA A 416 -0.89 16.45 15.38
C ALA A 416 -0.83 17.74 14.55
N ASN A 417 0.39 18.26 14.39
CA ASN A 417 0.70 19.55 13.75
C ASN A 417 0.02 20.79 14.40
N GLY A 418 -0.54 20.65 15.60
CA GLY A 418 -1.20 21.76 16.32
C GLY A 418 -2.62 22.06 15.81
N ALA A 419 -3.23 21.13 15.07
CA ALA A 419 -4.64 21.22 14.69
C ALA A 419 -5.54 20.98 15.91
N SER A 420 -6.52 21.85 16.15
CA SER A 420 -7.52 21.65 17.21
C SER A 420 -8.94 21.66 16.65
N MET A 421 -9.76 20.72 17.09
CA MET A 421 -11.21 20.74 16.86
C MET A 421 -11.88 21.27 18.13
N ILE A 422 -12.47 22.46 18.01
CA ILE A 422 -13.16 23.14 19.12
C ILE A 422 -14.62 22.70 19.12
N LEU A 423 -15.03 22.02 20.18
CA LEU A 423 -16.40 21.54 20.39
C LEU A 423 -17.16 22.51 21.29
N ARG A 424 -18.34 22.93 20.85
CA ARG A 424 -19.34 23.62 21.68
C ARG A 424 -20.04 22.59 22.59
N PRO A 425 -20.73 22.99 23.67
CA PRO A 425 -21.54 22.07 24.46
C PRO A 425 -22.53 21.25 23.62
N GLU A 426 -23.10 21.84 22.58
CA GLU A 426 -24.03 21.21 21.64
C GLU A 426 -23.35 20.20 20.69
N ASP A 427 -22.02 20.07 20.71
CA ASP A 427 -21.21 19.10 19.94
C ASP A 427 -20.68 17.93 20.80
N TYR A 428 -21.03 17.90 22.10
CA TYR A 428 -20.72 16.77 22.99
C TYR A 428 -21.86 16.42 23.96
N LEU A 429 -22.93 17.21 24.00
CA LEU A 429 -24.16 16.94 24.74
C LEU A 429 -25.34 16.62 23.79
N LEU A 430 -26.22 15.74 24.24
CA LEU A 430 -27.52 15.46 23.65
C LEU A 430 -28.65 15.90 24.58
N GLN A 431 -29.65 16.60 24.04
CA GLN A 431 -30.89 16.87 24.74
C GLN A 431 -31.77 15.61 24.71
N GLN A 432 -32.27 15.17 25.87
CA GLN A 432 -33.24 14.06 25.96
C GLN A 432 -34.66 14.59 26.16
N ASN A 433 -35.01 14.89 27.41
CA ASN A 433 -36.37 15.13 27.87
C ASN A 433 -36.43 16.46 28.64
N SER A 434 -37.63 16.99 28.89
CA SER A 434 -37.82 18.08 29.86
C SER A 434 -38.35 17.55 31.20
N ILE A 435 -37.71 17.93 32.31
CA ILE A 435 -38.20 17.65 33.68
C ILE A 435 -38.56 18.99 34.33
N GLY A 436 -39.84 19.19 34.66
CA GLY A 436 -40.32 20.42 35.31
C GLY A 436 -40.16 21.69 34.45
N GLY A 437 -40.10 21.55 33.13
CA GLY A 437 -39.85 22.65 32.18
C GLY A 437 -38.36 22.94 31.89
N ALA A 438 -37.44 22.36 32.65
CA ALA A 438 -36.00 22.44 32.39
C ALA A 438 -35.53 21.26 31.51
N ALA A 439 -34.53 21.48 30.66
CA ALA A 439 -34.04 20.48 29.72
C ALA A 439 -33.01 19.55 30.37
N VAL A 440 -33.12 18.25 30.10
CA VAL A 440 -32.12 17.23 30.45
C VAL A 440 -31.13 17.10 29.31
N TRP A 441 -29.87 17.39 29.60
CA TRP A 441 -28.73 17.27 28.69
C TRP A 441 -27.80 16.17 29.18
N CYS A 442 -27.45 15.24 28.30
CA CYS A 442 -26.59 14.10 28.59
C CYS A 442 -25.29 14.21 27.81
N ILE A 443 -24.18 13.73 28.37
CA ILE A 443 -22.95 13.54 27.59
C ILE A 443 -23.26 12.49 26.50
N GLY A 444 -23.08 12.89 25.24
CA GLY A 444 -23.31 12.06 24.06
C GLY A 444 -22.06 11.29 23.60
N PHE A 445 -20.91 11.57 24.23
CA PHE A 445 -19.77 10.65 24.22
C PHE A 445 -20.09 9.41 25.07
N GLN A 446 -19.68 8.23 24.60
CA GLN A 446 -19.73 6.96 25.32
C GLN A 446 -18.32 6.42 25.62
N LYS A 447 -18.23 5.51 26.59
CA LYS A 447 -17.01 4.75 26.92
C LYS A 447 -16.98 3.47 26.08
N ILE A 448 -15.88 3.21 25.37
CA ILE A 448 -15.62 1.89 24.77
C ILE A 448 -14.70 1.06 25.66
N GLN A 449 -15.15 -0.12 26.08
CA GLN A 449 -14.38 -1.00 26.98
C GLN A 449 -13.37 -1.85 26.20
N ASN A 450 -12.19 -2.06 26.77
CA ASN A 450 -11.17 -3.02 26.31
C ASN A 450 -10.72 -2.89 24.84
N LYS A 451 -10.77 -1.68 24.24
CA LYS A 451 -10.41 -1.48 22.82
C LYS A 451 -9.39 -0.39 22.50
N GLY A 452 -9.13 0.59 23.37
CA GLY A 452 -8.15 1.67 23.09
C GLY A 452 -8.46 2.57 21.88
N ILE A 453 -9.70 2.53 21.36
CA ILE A 453 -10.15 3.29 20.18
C ILE A 453 -11.00 4.49 20.64
N THR A 454 -10.84 5.61 19.96
CA THR A 454 -11.74 6.77 20.00
C THR A 454 -12.43 6.91 18.64
N ILE A 455 -13.72 7.25 18.62
CA ILE A 455 -14.50 7.45 17.39
C ILE A 455 -15.19 8.82 17.48
N LEU A 456 -15.01 9.66 16.48
CA LEU A 456 -15.65 10.97 16.36
C LEU A 456 -16.78 10.87 15.33
N GLY A 457 -17.97 10.54 15.82
CA GLY A 457 -19.19 10.37 15.03
C GLY A 457 -20.00 11.64 14.81
N ASP A 458 -21.19 11.50 14.21
CA ASP A 458 -22.05 12.61 13.75
C ASP A 458 -22.26 13.74 14.76
N LEU A 459 -22.45 13.42 16.05
CA LEU A 459 -22.55 14.39 17.15
C LEU A 459 -21.39 15.41 17.17
N VAL A 460 -20.18 14.96 16.83
CA VAL A 460 -18.96 15.76 16.74
C VAL A 460 -18.78 16.35 15.34
N LEU A 461 -19.12 15.60 14.28
CA LEU A 461 -18.89 16.01 12.88
C LEU A 461 -19.92 17.02 12.35
N LYS A 462 -21.10 17.14 12.97
CA LYS A 462 -22.14 18.11 12.58
C LYS A 462 -21.70 19.57 12.72
N ASP A 463 -22.38 20.45 11.99
CA ASP A 463 -22.16 21.90 11.91
C ASP A 463 -20.69 22.25 11.55
N LYS A 464 -20.05 21.37 10.78
CA LYS A 464 -18.67 21.50 10.30
C LYS A 464 -18.60 21.01 8.86
N ILE A 465 -17.84 21.72 8.04
CA ILE A 465 -17.28 21.12 6.82
C ILE A 465 -16.18 20.17 7.28
N VAL A 466 -16.20 18.93 6.78
CA VAL A 466 -15.10 17.97 6.90
C VAL A 466 -14.60 17.63 5.50
N VAL A 467 -13.30 17.82 5.25
CA VAL A 467 -12.64 17.58 3.96
C VAL A 467 -11.66 16.41 4.11
N TYR A 468 -11.91 15.34 3.37
CA TYR A 468 -11.07 14.15 3.31
C TYR A 468 -10.16 14.28 2.08
N ASP A 469 -8.98 14.86 2.27
CA ASP A 469 -7.99 15.07 1.21
C ASP A 469 -7.08 13.83 1.14
N LEU A 470 -7.55 12.81 0.41
CA LEU A 470 -6.87 11.52 0.30
C LEU A 470 -5.57 11.64 -0.50
N ALA A 471 -5.56 12.47 -1.54
CA ALA A 471 -4.36 12.85 -2.28
C ALA A 471 -3.31 13.55 -1.39
N GLY A 472 -3.75 14.41 -0.46
CA GLY A 472 -2.89 15.10 0.51
C GLY A 472 -2.65 14.34 1.82
N GLN A 473 -3.18 13.12 1.97
CA GLN A 473 -3.11 12.28 3.18
C GLN A 473 -3.46 13.04 4.48
N ARG A 474 -4.57 13.79 4.47
CA ARG A 474 -4.98 14.67 5.57
C ARG A 474 -6.50 14.86 5.64
N ILE A 475 -7.00 15.11 6.84
CA ILE A 475 -8.38 15.58 7.05
C ILE A 475 -8.35 17.04 7.52
N GLY A 476 -9.23 17.86 6.94
CA GLY A 476 -9.48 19.24 7.35
C GLY A 476 -10.88 19.42 7.92
N TRP A 477 -11.05 20.34 8.87
CA TRP A 477 -12.37 20.75 9.36
C TRP A 477 -12.47 22.26 9.61
N ALA A 478 -13.69 22.79 9.48
CA ALA A 478 -14.07 24.14 9.86
C ALA A 478 -15.52 24.15 10.38
N ASN A 479 -15.79 24.84 11.49
CA ASN A 479 -17.16 25.09 11.94
C ASN A 479 -17.92 25.90 10.87
N TYR A 480 -19.09 25.41 10.44
CA TYR A 480 -19.79 25.92 9.27
C TYR A 480 -21.30 25.71 9.37
N ASP A 481 -22.07 26.67 8.86
CA ASP A 481 -23.52 26.52 8.69
C ASP A 481 -23.80 25.66 7.45
N CYS A 482 -24.13 24.38 7.64
CA CYS A 482 -24.39 23.45 6.54
C CYS A 482 -25.65 23.78 5.70
N SER A 483 -26.37 24.88 5.96
CA SER A 483 -27.37 25.45 5.05
C SER A 483 -26.81 26.52 4.09
N SER A 484 -25.59 27.01 4.31
CA SER A 484 -24.93 28.04 3.50
C SER A 484 -24.14 27.48 2.30
N TYR A 485 -24.05 28.26 1.22
CA TYR A 485 -23.44 27.86 -0.07
C TYR A 485 -21.92 27.68 0.01
N VAL A 486 -21.44 26.47 -0.29
CA VAL A 486 -20.01 26.11 -0.27
C VAL A 486 -19.29 26.45 -1.59
N ASN A 487 -17.98 26.70 -1.52
CA ASN A 487 -17.10 26.73 -2.70
C ASN A 487 -16.40 25.37 -2.85
N VAL A 488 -16.13 24.93 -4.08
CA VAL A 488 -15.46 23.64 -4.36
C VAL A 488 -14.25 23.85 -5.28
N SER A 489 -13.14 23.19 -4.98
CA SER A 489 -11.94 23.17 -5.83
C SER A 489 -12.03 22.08 -6.90
N THR A 490 -11.60 22.44 -8.11
CA THR A 490 -11.55 21.57 -9.31
C THR A 490 -10.11 21.21 -9.73
N SER A 491 -9.10 21.77 -9.04
CA SER A 491 -7.70 21.70 -9.47
C SER A 491 -6.87 20.72 -8.64
N ASN A 492 -6.23 19.76 -9.31
CA ASN A 492 -5.17 18.89 -8.74
C ASN A 492 -3.86 19.64 -8.42
N THR A 493 -3.91 20.94 -8.19
CA THR A 493 -2.76 21.74 -7.76
C THR A 493 -2.60 21.62 -6.25
N GLY A 494 -1.40 21.29 -5.79
CA GLY A 494 -1.00 21.46 -4.39
C GLY A 494 -1.15 22.91 -3.91
N PRO A 495 -0.96 23.16 -2.60
CA PRO A 495 -1.36 24.42 -1.96
C PRO A 495 -0.81 25.66 -2.66
N THR A 496 -1.70 26.58 -3.01
CA THR A 496 -1.35 27.86 -3.61
C THR A 496 -0.58 28.74 -2.62
N GLU A 497 0.62 29.18 -3.00
CA GLU A 497 1.38 30.16 -2.23
C GLU A 497 0.64 31.51 -2.18
N PHE A 498 0.26 31.93 -0.97
CA PHE A 498 -0.18 33.31 -0.73
C PHE A 498 1.06 34.21 -0.56
N VAL A 499 1.49 34.84 -1.67
CA VAL A 499 2.70 35.68 -1.69
C VAL A 499 2.35 37.17 -1.54
N ASN A 500 2.92 37.83 -0.52
CA ASN A 500 3.70 39.09 -0.57
C ASN A 500 3.91 39.66 0.86
N MET A 501 4.90 40.51 1.15
CA MET A 501 5.56 41.50 0.29
C MET A 501 7.04 41.74 0.66
N GLY A 502 7.91 41.89 -0.35
CA GLY A 502 9.31 42.31 -0.16
C GLY A 502 10.12 42.30 -1.46
N GLN A 503 10.34 43.47 -2.07
CA GLN A 503 11.10 43.61 -3.33
C GLN A 503 12.62 43.43 -3.13
N PHE A 504 13.32 42.91 -4.15
CA PHE A 504 14.20 43.72 -5.00
C PHE A 504 14.71 42.93 -6.24
N ASP A 505 15.03 43.66 -7.31
CA ASP A 505 15.36 43.13 -8.64
C ASP A 505 16.84 42.70 -8.78
N ASN A 506 17.15 41.73 -9.67
CA ASN A 506 17.75 42.07 -10.98
C ASN A 506 17.99 40.92 -11.97
N ASN A 507 18.15 41.33 -13.22
CA ASN A 507 18.44 40.52 -14.43
C ASN A 507 19.72 39.67 -14.35
N ASN A 508 19.72 38.50 -15.01
CA ASN A 508 20.41 38.37 -16.31
C ASN A 508 20.15 37.04 -17.04
N SER A 509 20.32 37.05 -18.37
CA SER A 509 20.38 35.86 -19.23
C SER A 509 21.10 36.18 -20.55
N PRO A 510 21.97 35.27 -21.01
CA PRO A 510 22.20 35.02 -22.43
C PRO A 510 21.82 33.56 -22.76
N HIS A 511 20.88 33.30 -23.67
CA HIS A 511 21.13 33.19 -25.12
C HIS A 511 22.22 32.20 -25.51
N TYR A 512 21.83 31.12 -26.21
CA TYR A 512 22.11 30.98 -27.66
C TYR A 512 21.05 30.08 -28.35
N LYS A 513 21.00 30.08 -29.68
CA LYS A 513 20.04 29.32 -30.53
C LYS A 513 20.78 28.64 -31.71
N PRO A 514 20.16 27.66 -32.41
CA PRO A 514 20.87 26.64 -33.19
C PRO A 514 21.04 26.89 -34.69
N CYS A 515 21.92 26.09 -35.30
CA CYS A 515 22.04 25.74 -36.74
C CYS A 515 22.83 24.41 -36.83
N SER A 516 22.80 23.60 -37.89
CA SER A 516 21.80 23.33 -38.95
C SER A 516 22.26 22.09 -39.74
N LEU A 517 21.38 21.47 -40.53
CA LEU A 517 21.50 20.14 -41.15
C LEU A 517 22.66 19.90 -42.16
N LEU A 518 23.06 18.62 -42.29
CA LEU A 518 23.79 17.95 -43.40
C LEU A 518 25.29 18.33 -43.58
N LEU A 519 26.20 17.44 -43.99
CA LEU A 519 26.09 16.27 -44.86
C LEU A 519 27.22 15.23 -44.62
N ASN A 520 26.90 13.92 -44.53
CA ASN A 520 27.51 12.84 -45.34
C ASN A 520 27.00 11.44 -44.95
N MET A 521 26.78 10.56 -45.95
CA MET A 521 26.42 9.16 -45.73
C MET A 521 27.68 8.27 -45.71
N ALA A 522 27.97 7.66 -44.57
CA ALA A 522 28.75 6.43 -44.44
C ALA A 522 28.43 5.78 -43.08
N ILE A 523 28.66 4.48 -42.92
CA ILE A 523 28.45 3.74 -41.65
C ILE A 523 26.96 3.63 -41.21
N GLY A 524 26.01 4.00 -42.08
CA GLY A 524 24.57 3.76 -41.87
C GLY A 524 24.09 2.37 -42.35
N LEU A 525 24.95 1.34 -42.34
CA LEU A 525 24.70 0.07 -43.06
C LEU A 525 25.39 -1.16 -42.43
N LEU A 526 25.53 -1.20 -41.10
CA LEU A 526 26.10 -2.33 -40.34
C LEU A 526 25.26 -2.76 -39.13
N LEU A 527 23.96 -2.43 -39.12
CA LEU A 527 22.97 -2.92 -38.14
C LEU A 527 21.71 -3.37 -38.88
N HIS A 528 21.82 -4.46 -39.65
CA HIS A 528 20.74 -5.36 -40.11
C HIS A 528 21.37 -6.56 -40.83
N SER A 529 22.21 -7.30 -40.11
CA SER A 529 22.68 -8.63 -40.50
C SER A 529 22.29 -9.59 -39.38
N ASN A 530 21.53 -10.64 -39.70
CA ASN A 530 21.38 -11.76 -38.77
C ASN A 530 22.79 -12.25 -38.40
N PRO A 531 23.08 -12.55 -37.12
CA PRO A 531 24.35 -13.17 -36.78
C PRO A 531 24.51 -14.47 -37.59
N PRO A 532 25.71 -14.77 -38.11
CA PRO A 532 25.95 -16.09 -38.71
C PRO A 532 25.72 -17.15 -37.62
N PRO A 533 25.05 -18.28 -37.91
CA PRO A 533 24.78 -19.30 -36.90
C PRO A 533 26.11 -19.84 -36.36
N THR A 534 26.48 -19.43 -35.15
CA THR A 534 27.74 -19.81 -34.52
C THR A 534 27.67 -21.26 -34.07
N THR A 535 28.68 -22.04 -34.41
CA THR A 535 28.93 -23.35 -33.78
C THR A 535 29.54 -23.22 -32.37
N ASP A 536 29.79 -22.00 -31.91
CA ASP A 536 30.42 -21.69 -30.63
C ASP A 536 29.45 -21.92 -29.47
N TYR A 537 29.94 -22.59 -28.42
CA TYR A 537 29.19 -22.89 -27.21
C TYR A 537 30.08 -22.85 -25.96
N ILE A 538 29.45 -22.65 -24.80
CA ILE A 538 30.09 -22.83 -23.50
C ILE A 538 29.54 -24.13 -22.89
N PRO A 539 30.37 -25.12 -22.56
CA PRO A 539 29.91 -26.30 -21.84
C PRO A 539 29.58 -25.94 -20.38
N LEU A 540 28.47 -26.46 -19.86
CA LEU A 540 28.15 -26.30 -18.45
C LEU A 540 29.19 -27.02 -17.57
N SER A 541 29.65 -26.36 -16.51
CA SER A 541 30.51 -26.96 -15.48
C SER A 541 29.73 -27.94 -14.60
N VAL A 542 30.43 -28.68 -13.74
CA VAL A 542 29.76 -29.53 -12.72
C VAL A 542 28.90 -28.73 -11.74
N PHE A 543 29.24 -27.46 -11.48
CA PHE A 543 28.47 -26.56 -10.63
C PHE A 543 27.24 -25.98 -11.33
N ASP A 544 27.30 -25.79 -12.65
CA ASP A 544 26.12 -25.43 -13.44
C ASP A 544 25.15 -26.60 -13.58
N LYS A 545 25.64 -27.84 -13.66
CA LYS A 545 24.81 -29.05 -13.84
C LYS A 545 24.14 -29.56 -12.56
N VAL A 546 24.53 -29.04 -11.39
CA VAL A 546 24.00 -29.49 -10.08
C VAL A 546 23.02 -28.51 -9.45
N THR A 547 22.87 -27.32 -10.03
CA THR A 547 21.96 -26.28 -9.56
C THR A 547 20.57 -26.39 -10.20
N TYR A 548 19.64 -25.53 -9.79
CA TYR A 548 18.26 -25.55 -10.24
C TYR A 548 18.10 -25.26 -11.76
N ASP A 549 17.28 -26.05 -12.42
CA ASP A 549 16.89 -25.86 -13.83
C ASP A 549 15.68 -24.92 -13.95
N GLN A 550 15.85 -23.66 -13.53
CA GLN A 550 14.78 -22.65 -13.53
C GLN A 550 15.29 -21.22 -13.79
N HIS A 551 14.35 -20.31 -14.08
CA HIS A 551 14.57 -18.87 -14.06
C HIS A 551 14.32 -18.28 -12.67
N VAL A 552 15.22 -17.43 -12.19
CA VAL A 552 15.06 -16.65 -10.95
C VAL A 552 14.78 -15.20 -11.31
N ALA A 553 13.79 -14.59 -10.65
CA ALA A 553 13.36 -13.21 -10.89
C ALA A 553 13.66 -12.27 -9.70
N VAL A 554 14.22 -11.10 -10.01
CA VAL A 554 14.51 -10.01 -9.08
C VAL A 554 13.80 -8.75 -9.58
N VAL A 555 13.14 -8.04 -8.67
CA VAL A 555 12.45 -6.77 -8.96
C VAL A 555 13.24 -5.63 -8.33
N TYR A 556 13.44 -4.55 -9.08
CA TYR A 556 14.11 -3.31 -8.67
C TYR A 556 13.19 -2.11 -8.86
N ALA A 557 13.29 -1.07 -8.02
CA ALA A 557 12.56 0.18 -8.25
C ALA A 557 13.43 1.44 -8.10
N TYR A 558 13.10 2.45 -8.91
CA TYR A 558 13.84 3.71 -9.09
C TYR A 558 12.90 4.90 -8.93
N ARG A 559 13.35 5.89 -8.15
CA ARG A 559 12.66 7.18 -7.99
C ARG A 559 12.89 8.08 -9.22
N PRO A 560 11.97 9.01 -9.55
CA PRO A 560 12.16 9.97 -10.63
C PRO A 560 13.28 10.98 -10.33
N PRO A 561 14.00 11.48 -11.34
CA PRO A 561 13.85 11.19 -12.77
C PRO A 561 14.58 9.91 -13.19
N THR A 562 13.96 9.11 -14.07
CA THR A 562 14.53 7.84 -14.57
C THR A 562 15.02 7.96 -16.03
N PRO A 563 16.07 7.23 -16.45
CA PRO A 563 16.63 7.36 -17.80
C PRO A 563 15.65 6.81 -18.86
N PRO A 564 15.63 7.31 -20.11
CA PRO A 564 14.72 6.80 -21.15
C PRO A 564 14.97 5.32 -21.51
N ASN A 565 13.91 4.59 -21.90
CA ASN A 565 13.98 3.16 -22.22
C ASN A 565 15.10 2.84 -23.24
N ALA A 566 15.19 3.60 -24.33
CA ALA A 566 16.25 3.44 -25.35
C ALA A 566 17.68 3.59 -24.82
N THR A 567 17.90 4.35 -23.73
CA THR A 567 19.23 4.47 -23.08
C THR A 567 19.57 3.19 -22.32
N ILE A 568 18.60 2.67 -21.57
CA ILE A 568 18.70 1.45 -20.77
C ILE A 568 18.86 0.22 -21.69
N GLU A 569 18.10 0.18 -22.78
CA GLU A 569 18.16 -0.84 -23.84
C GLU A 569 19.51 -0.80 -24.59
N GLN A 570 20.04 0.39 -24.90
CA GLN A 570 21.37 0.53 -25.49
C GLN A 570 22.48 0.09 -24.51
N GLY A 571 22.32 0.37 -23.22
CA GLY A 571 23.18 -0.16 -22.16
C GLY A 571 23.15 -1.69 -22.10
N LEU A 572 21.95 -2.29 -22.19
CA LEU A 572 21.75 -3.74 -22.17
C LEU A 572 22.46 -4.41 -23.36
N ARG A 573 22.32 -3.87 -24.58
CA ARG A 573 23.03 -4.38 -25.77
C ARG A 573 24.55 -4.38 -25.59
N LYS A 574 25.12 -3.34 -24.99
CA LYS A 574 26.56 -3.28 -24.69
C LYS A 574 26.98 -4.30 -23.62
N ALA A 575 26.18 -4.48 -22.57
CA ALA A 575 26.45 -5.47 -21.52
C ALA A 575 26.41 -6.91 -22.07
N LEU A 576 25.43 -7.23 -22.91
CA LEU A 576 25.32 -8.53 -23.58
C LEU A 576 26.48 -8.81 -24.54
N ALA A 577 27.09 -7.78 -25.15
CA ALA A 577 28.29 -7.96 -25.97
C ALA A 577 29.51 -8.42 -25.15
N ALA A 578 29.59 -8.09 -23.86
CA ALA A 578 30.57 -8.64 -22.94
C ALA A 578 30.13 -10.00 -22.33
N TYR A 579 28.84 -10.15 -22.02
CA TYR A 579 28.23 -11.33 -21.41
C TYR A 579 27.39 -12.13 -22.41
N ARG A 580 27.99 -12.56 -23.54
CA ARG A 580 27.26 -13.20 -24.66
C ARG A 580 26.46 -14.44 -24.25
N GLY A 581 26.87 -15.16 -23.19
CA GLY A 581 26.12 -16.30 -22.67
C GLY A 581 24.67 -15.98 -22.28
N TRP A 582 24.34 -14.74 -21.88
CA TRP A 582 22.96 -14.33 -21.61
C TRP A 582 22.12 -14.10 -22.88
N ALA A 583 22.75 -13.79 -24.02
CA ALA A 583 22.08 -13.66 -25.32
C ALA A 583 21.96 -15.00 -26.07
N GLY A 584 22.50 -16.09 -25.51
CA GLY A 584 22.48 -17.43 -26.08
C GLY A 584 21.19 -18.22 -25.81
N ARG A 585 21.25 -19.53 -26.04
CA ARG A 585 20.20 -20.50 -25.69
C ARG A 585 20.78 -21.74 -25.02
N LEU A 586 20.03 -22.42 -24.17
CA LEU A 586 20.41 -23.76 -23.71
C LEU A 586 20.27 -24.76 -24.86
N GLY A 587 21.17 -25.73 -24.89
CA GLY A 587 21.20 -26.81 -25.87
C GLY A 587 21.97 -28.02 -25.35
N LYS A 588 22.29 -28.96 -26.24
CA LYS A 588 23.11 -30.14 -25.95
C LYS A 588 24.19 -30.32 -27.02
N ASP A 589 25.34 -30.84 -26.63
CA ASP A 589 26.42 -31.18 -27.55
C ASP A 589 26.17 -32.52 -28.27
N SER A 590 27.14 -32.98 -29.06
CA SER A 590 27.07 -34.27 -29.78
C SER A 590 26.99 -35.50 -28.87
N ASN A 591 27.30 -35.37 -27.58
CA ASN A 591 27.27 -36.42 -26.56
C ASN A 591 25.98 -36.36 -25.72
N GLY A 592 25.17 -35.30 -25.86
CA GLY A 592 23.99 -35.03 -25.03
C GLY A 592 24.29 -34.23 -23.75
N ASP A 593 25.55 -33.84 -23.50
CA ASP A 593 25.96 -33.01 -22.37
C ASP A 593 25.42 -31.57 -22.59
N PRO A 594 24.84 -30.90 -21.57
CA PRO A 594 24.20 -29.59 -21.78
C PRO A 594 25.21 -28.46 -21.96
N ILE A 595 24.85 -27.51 -22.83
CA ILE A 595 25.68 -26.38 -23.28
C ILE A 595 24.87 -25.08 -23.39
N ILE A 596 25.56 -23.94 -23.33
CA ILE A 596 25.02 -22.63 -23.74
C ILE A 596 25.50 -22.36 -25.17
N LEU A 597 24.59 -22.34 -26.14
CA LEU A 597 24.85 -21.93 -27.52
C LEU A 597 25.04 -20.41 -27.58
N LEU A 598 26.17 -19.93 -28.10
CA LEU A 598 26.49 -18.50 -28.19
C LEU A 598 25.93 -17.86 -29.47
N ASN A 599 24.68 -18.16 -29.81
CA ASN A 599 24.05 -17.81 -31.08
C ASN A 599 23.59 -16.34 -31.22
N ASP A 600 23.68 -15.55 -30.15
CA ASP A 600 23.20 -14.16 -30.06
C ASP A 600 21.72 -13.97 -30.46
N ASP A 601 20.86 -14.97 -30.25
CA ASP A 601 19.39 -14.86 -30.42
C ASP A 601 18.77 -13.75 -29.52
N GLY A 602 19.51 -13.28 -28.52
CA GLY A 602 19.17 -12.13 -27.70
C GLY A 602 18.27 -12.45 -26.50
N VAL A 603 17.85 -11.40 -25.81
CA VAL A 603 17.07 -11.46 -24.56
C VAL A 603 15.67 -10.90 -24.78
N ARG A 604 14.69 -11.32 -23.97
CA ARG A 604 13.36 -10.70 -23.99
C ARG A 604 13.43 -9.33 -23.31
N PHE A 605 12.98 -8.28 -23.96
CA PHE A 605 12.91 -6.93 -23.41
C PHE A 605 11.50 -6.38 -23.60
N VAL A 606 10.82 -6.06 -22.49
CA VAL A 606 9.42 -5.63 -22.44
C VAL A 606 9.36 -4.21 -21.92
N GLU A 607 8.64 -3.33 -22.62
CA GLU A 607 8.29 -1.99 -22.14
C GLU A 607 6.83 -1.99 -21.69
N ALA A 608 6.57 -1.48 -20.48
CA ALA A 608 5.26 -1.41 -19.86
C ALA A 608 5.02 -0.04 -19.21
N SER A 609 3.76 0.34 -19.06
CA SER A 609 3.34 1.55 -18.36
C SER A 609 2.13 1.30 -17.46
N VAL A 610 2.07 2.05 -16.36
CA VAL A 610 0.97 2.09 -15.40
C VAL A 610 0.58 3.55 -15.23
N ASP A 611 -0.67 3.88 -15.56
CA ASP A 611 -1.19 5.25 -15.51
C ASP A 611 -1.58 5.70 -14.09
N ARG A 612 -0.75 5.32 -13.12
CA ARG A 612 -0.84 5.64 -11.69
C ARG A 612 0.57 5.73 -11.09
N ASP A 613 0.67 6.30 -9.90
CA ASP A 613 1.94 6.43 -9.19
C ASP A 613 2.38 5.10 -8.58
N LEU A 614 3.69 4.88 -8.48
CA LEU A 614 4.27 3.61 -8.06
C LEU A 614 3.78 3.16 -6.67
N ASP A 615 3.81 4.08 -5.70
CA ASP A 615 3.43 3.83 -4.31
C ASP A 615 1.90 3.58 -4.14
N GLN A 616 1.10 3.83 -5.19
CA GLN A 616 -0.33 3.51 -5.28
C GLN A 616 -0.61 2.21 -6.07
N SER A 617 0.42 1.58 -6.63
CA SER A 617 0.30 0.56 -7.68
C SER A 617 1.04 -0.74 -7.39
N VAL A 618 2.13 -0.69 -6.61
CA VAL A 618 2.97 -1.85 -6.27
C VAL A 618 3.30 -1.84 -4.79
N THR A 619 2.74 -2.79 -4.05
CA THR A 619 3.19 -3.14 -2.70
C THR A 619 4.49 -3.92 -2.82
N PHE A 620 5.61 -3.42 -2.30
CA PHE A 620 6.91 -4.10 -2.36
C PHE A 620 7.06 -5.22 -1.32
N CYS A 621 6.13 -6.16 -1.40
CA CYS A 621 5.99 -7.33 -0.55
C CYS A 621 5.95 -8.60 -1.41
N PRO A 622 6.37 -9.76 -0.90
CA PRO A 622 6.39 -11.01 -1.66
C PRO A 622 4.96 -11.53 -1.88
N SER A 623 4.27 -11.00 -2.88
CA SER A 623 2.92 -11.39 -3.27
C SER A 623 2.79 -11.52 -4.78
N ALA A 624 1.75 -12.20 -5.26
CA ALA A 624 1.48 -12.40 -6.68
C ALA A 624 1.45 -11.09 -7.51
N SER A 625 1.30 -9.92 -6.88
CA SER A 625 1.45 -8.62 -7.54
C SER A 625 2.82 -8.44 -8.23
N LEU A 626 3.92 -8.95 -7.64
CA LEU A 626 5.27 -8.87 -8.20
C LEU A 626 5.43 -9.66 -9.51
N LEU A 627 4.61 -10.69 -9.74
CA LEU A 627 4.61 -11.47 -10.98
C LEU A 627 4.18 -10.64 -12.19
N SER A 628 3.54 -9.48 -11.97
CA SER A 628 3.22 -8.52 -13.04
C SER A 628 4.35 -7.52 -13.36
N MET A 629 5.40 -7.49 -12.54
CA MET A 629 6.54 -6.57 -12.69
C MET A 629 7.70 -7.17 -13.50
N HIS A 630 7.64 -8.46 -13.83
CA HIS A 630 8.55 -9.14 -14.75
C HIS A 630 7.77 -10.02 -15.74
N PRO A 631 8.36 -10.46 -16.86
CA PRO A 631 7.68 -11.35 -17.80
C PRO A 631 7.47 -12.74 -17.18
N SER A 632 6.45 -13.48 -17.65
CA SER A 632 6.15 -14.85 -17.18
C SER A 632 7.37 -15.78 -17.29
N LEU A 633 7.44 -16.74 -16.36
CA LEU A 633 8.47 -17.78 -16.31
C LEU A 633 8.09 -19.04 -17.11
N GLU A 634 6.82 -19.17 -17.51
CA GLU A 634 6.32 -20.32 -18.27
C GLU A 634 6.82 -20.32 -19.72
N GLY A 635 7.34 -21.47 -20.18
CA GLY A 635 7.67 -21.69 -21.60
C GLY A 635 8.78 -20.79 -22.18
N VAL A 636 9.63 -20.23 -21.31
CA VAL A 636 10.68 -19.26 -21.69
C VAL A 636 11.87 -19.98 -22.34
N VAL A 637 12.31 -19.49 -23.50
CA VAL A 637 13.51 -20.00 -24.20
C VAL A 637 14.71 -19.08 -24.04
N GLU A 638 14.47 -17.81 -23.69
CA GLU A 638 15.48 -16.78 -23.47
C GLU A 638 16.16 -16.95 -22.11
N LEU A 639 17.49 -16.89 -22.08
CA LEU A 639 18.25 -17.05 -20.82
C LEU A 639 18.15 -15.84 -19.90
N VAL A 640 17.73 -14.69 -20.44
CA VAL A 640 17.37 -13.48 -19.70
C VAL A 640 16.06 -12.90 -20.25
N GLN A 641 15.23 -12.40 -19.34
CA GLN A 641 14.11 -11.52 -19.63
C GLN A 641 14.20 -10.24 -18.80
N VAL A 642 13.80 -9.11 -19.38
CA VAL A 642 13.79 -7.79 -18.76
C VAL A 642 12.43 -7.13 -19.01
N GLN A 643 11.87 -6.47 -18.00
CA GLN A 643 10.71 -5.59 -18.13
C GLN A 643 10.99 -4.23 -17.51
N LEU A 644 10.75 -3.15 -18.25
CA LEU A 644 10.76 -1.77 -17.75
C LEU A 644 9.31 -1.28 -17.60
N THR A 645 8.82 -1.20 -16.36
CA THR A 645 7.48 -0.67 -16.06
C THR A 645 7.59 0.79 -15.61
N ARG A 646 6.94 1.73 -16.30
CA ARG A 646 6.90 3.16 -15.94
C ARG A 646 5.60 3.55 -15.25
N PHE A 647 5.68 4.52 -14.34
CA PHE A 647 4.55 5.02 -13.53
C PHE A 647 4.33 6.52 -13.78
N SER A 648 3.13 7.05 -13.50
CA SER A 648 2.80 8.45 -13.84
C SER A 648 3.67 9.50 -13.14
N CYS A 649 4.12 9.22 -11.92
CA CYS A 649 5.10 10.03 -11.19
C CYS A 649 6.52 10.02 -11.79
N GLY A 650 6.78 9.24 -12.84
CA GLY A 650 8.10 9.09 -13.47
C GLY A 650 9.02 8.07 -12.79
N SER A 651 8.56 7.41 -11.73
CA SER A 651 9.20 6.21 -11.17
C SER A 651 9.26 5.08 -12.22
N MET A 652 10.19 4.15 -12.01
CA MET A 652 10.38 2.99 -12.88
C MET A 652 10.63 1.74 -12.04
N VAL A 653 10.00 0.63 -12.40
CA VAL A 653 10.31 -0.71 -11.90
C VAL A 653 11.04 -1.47 -13.01
N VAL A 654 12.05 -2.24 -12.63
CA VAL A 654 12.81 -3.13 -13.51
C VAL A 654 12.65 -4.55 -13.00
N GLY A 655 11.88 -5.36 -13.70
CA GLY A 655 11.86 -6.81 -13.52
C GLY A 655 13.02 -7.43 -14.30
N PHE A 656 13.88 -8.16 -13.60
CA PHE A 656 15.00 -8.88 -14.21
C PHE A 656 14.91 -10.38 -13.89
N THR A 657 14.89 -11.20 -14.92
CA THR A 657 14.71 -12.66 -14.82
C THR A 657 15.85 -13.36 -15.54
N ALA A 658 16.52 -14.32 -14.90
CA ALA A 658 17.69 -15.00 -15.46
C ALA A 658 17.71 -16.50 -15.15
N HIS A 659 18.20 -17.31 -16.09
CA HIS A 659 18.24 -18.77 -15.98
C HIS A 659 19.40 -19.25 -15.10
N HIS A 660 19.11 -19.99 -14.02
CA HIS A 660 20.10 -20.28 -12.97
C HIS A 660 21.24 -21.22 -13.43
N LEU A 661 20.97 -22.19 -14.32
CA LEU A 661 22.02 -23.01 -14.98
C LEU A 661 23.10 -22.18 -15.69
N VAL A 662 22.80 -20.93 -16.07
CA VAL A 662 23.78 -20.06 -16.74
C VAL A 662 24.71 -19.38 -15.74
N ALA A 663 24.21 -18.89 -14.60
CA ALA A 663 25.01 -18.18 -13.61
C ALA A 663 24.35 -18.14 -12.23
N ASP A 664 25.16 -18.20 -11.18
CA ASP A 664 24.70 -17.95 -9.80
C ASP A 664 24.43 -16.46 -9.54
N GLY A 665 23.90 -16.14 -8.36
CA GLY A 665 23.61 -14.77 -7.94
C GLY A 665 24.82 -13.82 -7.97
N HIS A 666 26.04 -14.32 -7.74
CA HIS A 666 27.27 -13.51 -7.79
C HIS A 666 27.58 -13.13 -9.25
N ALA A 667 27.68 -14.12 -10.14
CA ALA A 667 27.91 -13.89 -11.57
C ALA A 667 26.78 -13.07 -12.24
N THR A 668 25.53 -13.26 -11.80
CA THR A 668 24.37 -12.47 -12.23
C THR A 668 24.45 -11.02 -11.75
N SER A 669 24.82 -10.78 -10.49
CA SER A 669 25.00 -9.42 -9.96
C SER A 669 26.10 -8.64 -10.70
N ASN A 670 27.20 -9.29 -11.08
CA ASN A 670 28.27 -8.67 -11.89
C ASN A 670 27.75 -8.21 -13.26
N PHE A 671 26.87 -8.99 -13.92
CA PHE A 671 26.22 -8.57 -15.16
C PHE A 671 25.31 -7.35 -14.99
N LEU A 672 24.55 -7.29 -13.88
CA LEU A 672 23.70 -6.14 -13.58
C LEU A 672 24.53 -4.86 -13.35
N VAL A 673 25.64 -4.94 -12.60
CA VAL A 673 26.58 -3.81 -12.46
C VAL A 673 27.16 -3.39 -13.82
N ALA A 674 27.54 -4.36 -14.67
CA ALA A 674 28.00 -4.09 -16.04
C ALA A 674 26.93 -3.39 -16.91
N TRP A 675 25.66 -3.76 -16.76
CA TRP A 675 24.54 -3.08 -17.42
C TRP A 675 24.33 -1.65 -16.92
N GLY A 676 24.46 -1.40 -15.61
CA GLY A 676 24.44 -0.05 -15.04
C GLY A 676 25.59 0.82 -15.55
N LEU A 677 26.82 0.31 -15.57
CA LEU A 677 27.98 0.98 -16.18
C LEU A 677 27.71 1.32 -17.66
N ALA A 678 27.27 0.33 -18.44
CA ALA A 678 27.08 0.48 -19.89
C ALA A 678 25.93 1.43 -20.28
N SER A 679 24.86 1.48 -19.46
CA SER A 679 23.74 2.43 -19.60
C SER A 679 24.19 3.87 -19.36
N ARG A 680 25.09 4.08 -18.39
CA ARG A 680 25.75 5.37 -18.12
C ARG A 680 26.85 5.74 -19.13
N GLY A 681 27.14 4.86 -20.10
CA GLY A 681 28.21 5.06 -21.08
C GLY A 681 29.62 4.86 -20.53
N LEU A 682 29.75 4.25 -19.35
CA LEU A 682 31.02 3.90 -18.74
C LEU A 682 31.57 2.59 -19.33
N GLU A 683 32.87 2.36 -19.13
CA GLU A 683 33.54 1.13 -19.53
C GLU A 683 33.09 -0.05 -18.65
N ILE A 684 32.87 -1.22 -19.25
CA ILE A 684 32.55 -2.45 -18.52
C ILE A 684 33.87 -3.02 -18.01
N THR A 685 34.14 -2.81 -16.71
CA THR A 685 35.33 -3.34 -16.03
C THR A 685 34.99 -3.76 -14.60
N PRO A 686 35.42 -4.95 -14.14
CA PRO A 686 36.14 -5.99 -14.91
C PRO A 686 35.25 -6.67 -15.96
N LEU A 687 35.87 -7.37 -16.92
CA LEU A 687 35.18 -8.20 -17.91
C LEU A 687 34.93 -9.62 -17.36
N PRO A 688 33.85 -10.32 -17.79
CA PRO A 688 33.56 -11.67 -17.35
C PRO A 688 34.63 -12.68 -17.77
N PHE A 689 35.02 -13.54 -16.84
CA PHE A 689 35.88 -14.68 -17.07
C PHE A 689 35.02 -15.90 -17.42
N ASN A 690 34.99 -16.26 -18.70
CA ASN A 690 34.02 -17.21 -19.29
C ASN A 690 34.50 -18.68 -19.35
N ASP A 691 35.74 -18.99 -18.95
CA ASP A 691 36.27 -20.35 -19.03
C ASP A 691 35.72 -21.23 -17.90
N ARG A 692 34.84 -22.18 -18.26
CA ARG A 692 34.23 -23.16 -17.36
C ARG A 692 35.02 -24.46 -17.22
N THR A 693 36.14 -24.60 -17.92
CA THR A 693 37.01 -25.79 -17.88
C THR A 693 38.01 -25.77 -16.71
N ILE A 694 38.05 -24.67 -15.94
CA ILE A 694 38.94 -24.48 -14.77
C ILE A 694 38.69 -25.43 -13.57
N PHE A 695 37.74 -26.35 -13.69
CA PHE A 695 37.41 -27.38 -12.69
C PHE A 695 37.72 -28.81 -13.19
N PRO A 696 38.97 -29.12 -13.62
CA PRO A 696 39.32 -30.48 -13.99
C PRO A 696 39.33 -31.39 -12.75
N PRO A 697 38.90 -32.66 -12.86
CA PRO A 697 39.08 -33.62 -11.79
C PRO A 697 40.57 -33.90 -11.52
N ARG A 698 40.88 -34.29 -10.28
CA ARG A 698 42.21 -34.77 -9.88
C ARG A 698 42.55 -36.05 -10.63
N SER A 699 43.85 -36.36 -10.71
CA SER A 699 44.35 -37.57 -11.38
C SER A 699 45.27 -38.35 -10.42
N PRO A 700 44.84 -39.53 -9.92
CA PRO A 700 43.49 -40.11 -10.05
C PRO A 700 42.41 -39.27 -9.34
N PRO A 701 41.13 -39.40 -9.73
CA PRO A 701 40.02 -38.82 -8.97
C PRO A 701 39.97 -39.41 -7.55
N LYS A 702 39.57 -38.61 -6.57
CA LYS A 702 39.62 -38.96 -5.14
C LYS A 702 38.39 -38.44 -4.40
N VAL A 703 37.27 -39.15 -4.48
CA VAL A 703 36.07 -38.78 -3.70
C VAL A 703 36.37 -38.98 -2.21
N ASP A 704 36.38 -37.88 -1.46
CA ASP A 704 36.75 -37.79 -0.05
C ASP A 704 35.53 -37.63 0.88
N PHE A 705 34.40 -37.19 0.32
CA PHE A 705 33.16 -36.89 1.03
C PHE A 705 31.94 -37.55 0.36
N GLN A 706 30.87 -37.72 1.13
CA GLN A 706 29.61 -38.26 0.63
C GLN A 706 28.82 -37.19 -0.14
N HIS A 707 28.62 -37.44 -1.44
CA HIS A 707 27.81 -36.58 -2.33
C HIS A 707 26.50 -37.26 -2.80
N ARG A 708 26.40 -38.59 -2.68
CA ARG A 708 25.16 -39.36 -2.91
C ARG A 708 24.18 -39.13 -1.76
N GLY A 709 22.95 -38.74 -2.07
CA GLY A 709 21.96 -38.29 -1.08
C GLY A 709 22.17 -36.86 -0.59
N VAL A 710 23.12 -36.11 -1.19
CA VAL A 710 23.48 -34.74 -0.78
C VAL A 710 23.27 -33.81 -1.98
N GLU A 711 24.25 -33.70 -2.89
CA GLU A 711 24.06 -32.98 -4.15
C GLU A 711 23.39 -33.82 -5.25
N TYR A 712 23.52 -35.15 -5.20
CA TYR A 712 23.02 -36.07 -6.23
C TYR A 712 22.16 -37.20 -5.64
N LEU A 713 21.04 -37.48 -6.29
CA LEU A 713 20.12 -38.58 -5.99
C LEU A 713 20.20 -39.68 -7.06
N SER A 714 19.76 -40.89 -6.70
CA SER A 714 19.49 -41.94 -7.70
C SER A 714 18.20 -41.62 -8.44
N THR A 715 18.14 -41.90 -9.74
CA THR A 715 16.92 -41.82 -10.58
C THR A 715 15.73 -42.64 -10.07
N ASN A 716 15.95 -43.59 -9.16
CA ASN A 716 14.88 -44.37 -8.52
C ASN A 716 14.44 -43.79 -7.15
N PHE A 717 15.08 -42.73 -6.66
CA PHE A 717 14.76 -42.12 -5.38
C PHE A 717 13.53 -41.23 -5.51
N LYS A 718 12.42 -41.63 -4.89
CA LYS A 718 11.27 -40.76 -4.66
C LYS A 718 11.42 -40.11 -3.30
N LYS A 719 11.39 -38.77 -3.23
CA LYS A 719 11.17 -38.06 -1.97
C LYS A 719 9.80 -38.48 -1.42
N VAL A 720 9.79 -39.16 -0.29
CA VAL A 720 8.55 -39.56 0.41
C VAL A 720 8.28 -38.50 1.47
N TYR A 721 7.57 -37.46 1.07
CA TYR A 721 7.04 -36.49 2.02
C TYR A 721 6.03 -37.18 2.95
N PRO A 722 5.92 -36.73 4.22
CA PRO A 722 4.68 -36.94 4.97
C PRO A 722 3.50 -36.40 4.16
N LEU A 723 2.35 -37.06 4.23
CA LEU A 723 1.11 -36.48 3.71
C LEU A 723 0.66 -35.38 4.68
N ILE A 724 1.25 -34.19 4.51
CA ILE A 724 0.84 -32.96 5.18
C ILE A 724 -0.48 -32.53 4.52
N ASP A 725 -1.57 -32.54 5.29
CA ASP A 725 -2.93 -32.19 4.85
C ASP A 725 -3.13 -30.66 4.85
N HIS A 726 -2.25 -29.95 4.14
CA HIS A 726 -2.22 -28.48 4.00
C HIS A 726 -2.18 -28.11 2.53
N ASN A 727 -2.86 -27.04 2.15
CA ASN A 727 -2.91 -26.61 0.76
C ASN A 727 -1.66 -25.78 0.43
N VAL A 728 -1.13 -25.91 -0.79
CA VAL A 728 -0.04 -25.03 -1.29
C VAL A 728 -0.55 -23.58 -1.38
N GLU A 729 -1.85 -23.39 -1.57
CA GLU A 729 -2.52 -22.07 -1.53
C GLU A 729 -2.52 -21.43 -0.12
N ASP A 730 -2.26 -22.19 0.95
CA ASP A 730 -2.14 -21.66 2.34
C ASP A 730 -0.74 -21.10 2.66
N ILE A 731 0.22 -21.16 1.72
CA ILE A 731 1.60 -20.69 1.90
C ILE A 731 1.68 -19.17 1.72
N VAL A 732 2.07 -18.47 2.78
CA VAL A 732 2.15 -17.02 2.85
C VAL A 732 3.59 -16.55 3.02
N ALA A 733 4.13 -15.89 2.00
CA ALA A 733 5.43 -15.24 2.09
C ALA A 733 5.30 -13.89 2.82
N HIS A 734 6.11 -13.69 3.86
CA HIS A 734 6.15 -12.45 4.64
C HIS A 734 7.56 -11.87 4.71
N LYS A 735 7.66 -10.53 4.77
CA LYS A 735 8.92 -9.80 4.98
C LYS A 735 9.02 -9.39 6.46
N VAL A 736 10.17 -9.69 7.07
CA VAL A 736 10.48 -9.45 8.49
C VAL A 736 11.68 -8.52 8.60
N HIS A 737 11.56 -7.40 9.31
CA HIS A 737 12.61 -6.39 9.43
C HIS A 737 13.45 -6.55 10.71
N PHE A 738 14.68 -7.05 10.58
CA PHE A 738 15.61 -7.16 11.72
C PHE A 738 16.52 -5.93 11.82
N THR A 739 16.21 -5.05 12.79
CA THR A 739 17.01 -3.85 13.07
C THR A 739 18.46 -4.18 13.45
N SER A 740 19.39 -3.25 13.16
CA SER A 740 20.80 -3.42 13.51
C SER A 740 21.04 -3.55 15.03
N GLU A 741 20.15 -3.03 15.86
CA GLU A 741 20.14 -3.26 17.31
C GLU A 741 19.76 -4.71 17.66
N PHE A 742 18.68 -5.24 17.08
CA PHE A 742 18.27 -6.63 17.32
C PHE A 742 19.32 -7.62 16.82
N LEU A 743 19.85 -7.42 15.61
CA LEU A 743 20.96 -8.21 15.05
C LEU A 743 22.20 -8.19 15.96
N SER A 744 22.48 -7.07 16.63
CA SER A 744 23.57 -6.97 17.61
C SER A 744 23.28 -7.78 18.88
N LYS A 745 22.04 -7.77 19.39
CA LYS A 745 21.61 -8.60 20.53
C LYS A 745 21.68 -10.10 20.22
N VAL A 746 21.15 -10.52 19.06
CA VAL A 746 21.22 -11.91 18.56
C VAL A 746 22.67 -12.37 18.48
N LYS A 747 23.55 -11.58 17.87
CA LYS A 747 24.98 -11.90 17.67
C LYS A 747 25.77 -11.98 18.98
N ALA A 748 25.49 -11.08 19.93
CA ALA A 748 26.07 -11.13 21.27
C ALA A 748 25.62 -12.41 22.01
N ARG A 749 24.32 -12.74 21.95
CA ARG A 749 23.75 -13.94 22.57
C ARG A 749 24.32 -15.22 21.95
N ALA A 750 24.37 -15.33 20.62
CA ALA A 750 24.96 -16.46 19.90
C ALA A 750 26.46 -16.65 20.22
N SER A 751 27.21 -15.57 20.44
CA SER A 751 28.64 -15.63 20.76
C SER A 751 28.94 -15.86 22.25
N SER A 752 27.94 -15.81 23.13
CA SER A 752 28.11 -15.72 24.59
C SER A 752 28.85 -16.89 25.25
N MET A 753 28.70 -18.11 24.72
CA MET A 753 29.32 -19.33 25.26
C MET A 753 30.54 -19.80 24.45
N ASN A 754 31.05 -19.00 23.51
CA ASN A 754 32.19 -19.39 22.67
C ASN A 754 33.51 -19.26 23.46
N GLY A 755 33.84 -20.29 24.24
CA GLY A 755 34.94 -20.30 25.23
C GLY A 755 36.35 -20.04 24.69
N SER A 756 36.55 -19.97 23.37
CA SER A 756 37.73 -19.33 22.77
C SER A 756 37.46 -18.92 21.31
N LYS A 757 38.18 -17.88 20.84
CA LYS A 757 38.20 -17.37 19.44
C LYS A 757 37.02 -16.43 19.09
N LYS A 758 36.94 -16.04 17.81
CA LYS A 758 36.13 -14.91 17.30
C LYS A 758 34.62 -15.09 17.55
N PRO A 759 33.85 -14.00 17.71
CA PRO A 759 32.39 -14.07 17.70
C PRO A 759 31.88 -14.55 16.34
N PHE A 760 30.70 -15.19 16.33
CA PHE A 760 30.03 -15.62 15.11
C PHE A 760 29.63 -14.39 14.25
N SER A 761 29.48 -14.60 12.94
CA SER A 761 29.00 -13.56 12.04
C SER A 761 27.54 -13.21 12.30
N THR A 762 27.11 -12.04 11.83
CA THR A 762 25.69 -11.64 11.91
C THR A 762 24.80 -12.62 11.14
N PHE A 763 25.30 -13.19 10.04
CA PHE A 763 24.62 -14.21 9.24
C PHE A 763 24.39 -15.50 10.04
N GLU A 764 25.46 -16.13 10.56
CA GLU A 764 25.34 -17.36 11.37
C GLU A 764 24.45 -17.16 12.60
N SER A 765 24.52 -15.97 13.23
CA SER A 765 23.75 -15.66 14.43
C SER A 765 22.25 -15.47 14.14
N LEU A 766 21.90 -14.71 13.09
CA LEU A 766 20.51 -14.53 12.66
C LEU A 766 19.93 -15.85 12.14
N LEU A 767 20.72 -16.63 11.42
CA LEU A 767 20.29 -17.91 10.88
C LEU A 767 20.05 -18.96 11.99
N ALA A 768 20.90 -18.99 13.03
CA ALA A 768 20.69 -19.81 14.22
C ALA A 768 19.38 -19.46 14.94
N HIS A 769 19.04 -18.17 14.96
CA HIS A 769 17.82 -17.66 15.55
C HIS A 769 16.59 -18.06 14.72
N LEU A 770 16.61 -17.76 13.40
CA LEU A 770 15.53 -18.11 12.47
C LEU A 770 15.25 -19.62 12.44
N TRP A 771 16.27 -20.47 12.46
CA TRP A 771 16.10 -21.93 12.47
C TRP A 771 15.32 -22.38 13.72
N ARG A 772 15.75 -21.98 14.92
CA ARG A 772 15.04 -22.28 16.19
C ARG A 772 13.61 -21.73 16.18
N VAL A 773 13.43 -20.48 15.74
CA VAL A 773 12.13 -19.81 15.69
C VAL A 773 11.17 -20.52 14.74
N VAL A 774 11.58 -20.85 13.52
CA VAL A 774 10.71 -21.53 12.55
C VAL A 774 10.40 -22.95 13.00
N THR A 775 11.38 -23.71 13.52
CA THR A 775 11.14 -25.04 14.10
C THR A 775 10.12 -24.99 15.24
N LYS A 776 10.20 -23.99 16.14
CA LYS A 776 9.21 -23.77 17.22
C LYS A 776 7.84 -23.34 16.68
N ALA A 777 7.78 -22.45 15.68
CA ALA A 777 6.54 -21.95 15.08
C ALA A 777 5.75 -23.03 14.31
N ARG A 778 6.46 -23.95 13.67
CA ARG A 778 5.94 -25.18 13.05
C ARG A 778 5.45 -26.22 14.08
N GLY A 779 5.63 -26.00 15.39
CA GLY A 779 5.17 -26.93 16.43
C GLY A 779 5.92 -28.27 16.48
N LEU A 780 7.06 -28.37 15.78
CA LEU A 780 7.88 -29.58 15.75
C LEU A 780 8.34 -29.95 17.17
N ASN A 781 8.36 -31.25 17.49
CA ASN A 781 8.72 -31.75 18.82
C ASN A 781 9.25 -33.20 18.74
N GLY A 782 10.08 -33.59 19.72
CA GLY A 782 10.56 -34.96 19.86
C GLY A 782 11.81 -35.27 19.04
N SER A 783 12.03 -36.57 18.82
CA SER A 783 13.25 -37.10 18.18
C SER A 783 13.32 -36.93 16.66
N GLU A 784 12.45 -36.11 16.06
CA GLU A 784 12.56 -35.73 14.66
C GLU A 784 13.83 -34.92 14.40
N THR A 785 14.31 -34.95 13.17
CA THR A 785 15.52 -34.24 12.73
C THR A 785 15.13 -33.18 11.72
N THR A 786 15.58 -31.95 11.96
CA THR A 786 15.42 -30.83 11.04
C THR A 786 16.79 -30.47 10.48
N GLN A 787 16.82 -30.15 9.19
CA GLN A 787 18.02 -29.79 8.45
C GLN A 787 17.85 -28.41 7.82
N LEU A 788 18.93 -27.64 7.81
CA LEU A 788 19.00 -26.31 7.19
C LEU A 788 20.08 -26.30 6.12
N ARG A 789 19.64 -26.16 4.86
CA ARG A 789 20.47 -26.12 3.65
C ARG A 789 20.92 -24.69 3.36
N ILE A 790 22.22 -24.48 3.20
CA ILE A 790 22.85 -23.16 3.19
C ILE A 790 23.72 -23.02 1.94
N SER A 791 23.41 -22.08 1.05
CA SER A 791 24.20 -21.82 -0.16
C SER A 791 25.60 -21.25 0.17
N VAL A 792 26.66 -21.86 -0.37
CA VAL A 792 28.08 -21.55 -0.11
C VAL A 792 28.83 -21.23 -1.41
N ASP A 793 29.28 -19.97 -1.57
CA ASP A 793 30.14 -19.54 -2.68
C ASP A 793 31.56 -20.15 -2.56
N GLY A 794 31.95 -20.93 -3.56
CA GLY A 794 33.25 -21.60 -3.66
C GLY A 794 34.38 -20.70 -4.16
N ARG A 795 34.11 -19.52 -4.74
CA ARG A 795 35.12 -18.66 -5.38
C ARG A 795 36.31 -18.35 -4.47
N ALA A 796 36.02 -18.03 -3.21
CA ALA A 796 37.00 -17.69 -2.19
C ALA A 796 37.52 -18.90 -1.38
N ARG A 797 37.04 -20.11 -1.66
CA ARG A 797 37.32 -21.34 -0.89
C ARG A 797 38.23 -22.32 -1.63
N LEU A 798 38.08 -22.44 -2.95
CA LEU A 798 38.97 -23.22 -3.79
C LEU A 798 40.41 -22.67 -3.78
N ASN A 799 41.37 -23.56 -3.93
CA ASN A 799 42.80 -23.26 -4.07
C ASN A 799 43.37 -23.95 -5.34
N PRO A 800 43.74 -23.22 -6.40
CA PRO A 800 43.80 -21.76 -6.50
C PRO A 800 42.43 -21.09 -6.43
N ARG A 801 42.41 -19.86 -5.92
CA ARG A 801 41.19 -19.05 -5.80
C ARG A 801 40.62 -18.74 -7.19
N VAL A 802 39.31 -18.90 -7.37
CA VAL A 802 38.61 -18.52 -8.59
C VAL A 802 38.38 -17.00 -8.61
N PRO A 803 38.57 -16.31 -9.74
CA PRO A 803 38.25 -14.87 -9.88
C PRO A 803 36.78 -14.57 -9.52
N ASN A 804 36.51 -13.37 -8.99
CA ASN A 804 35.13 -12.93 -8.76
C ASN A 804 34.37 -12.77 -10.10
N GLU A 805 35.14 -12.50 -11.15
CA GLU A 805 34.76 -12.30 -12.53
C GLU A 805 34.22 -13.58 -13.22
N TYR A 806 34.36 -14.76 -12.59
CA TYR A 806 33.93 -16.03 -13.17
C TYR A 806 32.42 -16.05 -13.47
N PHE A 807 32.09 -16.20 -14.74
CA PHE A 807 30.72 -16.17 -15.27
C PHE A 807 30.16 -17.59 -15.43
N GLY A 808 29.64 -18.11 -14.33
CA GLY A 808 28.95 -19.38 -14.19
C GLY A 808 28.54 -19.60 -12.74
N ASN A 809 28.05 -20.80 -12.41
CA ASN A 809 27.80 -21.21 -11.03
C ASN A 809 29.10 -21.68 -10.36
N LEU A 810 29.29 -21.29 -9.10
CA LEU A 810 30.28 -21.90 -8.19
C LEU A 810 29.71 -21.95 -6.76
N VAL A 811 28.58 -22.63 -6.61
CA VAL A 811 27.87 -22.78 -5.33
C VAL A 811 27.69 -24.28 -5.03
N LEU A 812 27.94 -24.66 -3.78
CA LEU A 812 27.50 -25.91 -3.16
C LEU A 812 26.73 -25.59 -1.88
N TRP A 813 26.19 -26.60 -1.19
CA TRP A 813 25.42 -26.39 0.03
C TRP A 813 26.13 -26.95 1.27
N ALA A 814 26.10 -26.18 2.36
CA ALA A 814 26.32 -26.70 3.70
C ALA A 814 24.99 -27.17 4.28
N PHE A 815 24.99 -28.32 4.94
CA PHE A 815 23.82 -28.90 5.59
C PHE A 815 24.08 -28.90 7.09
N ALA A 816 23.35 -28.04 7.81
CA ALA A 816 23.33 -28.03 9.27
C ALA A 816 22.17 -28.90 9.75
N GLU A 817 22.41 -29.79 10.69
CA GLU A 817 21.43 -30.80 11.10
C GLU A 817 21.37 -30.90 12.62
N ALA A 818 20.16 -31.00 13.17
CA ALA A 818 19.90 -31.16 14.58
C ALA A 818 18.60 -31.93 14.82
N LYS A 819 18.51 -32.63 15.95
CA LYS A 819 17.19 -33.04 16.46
C LYS A 819 16.42 -31.81 16.92
N VAL A 820 15.10 -31.88 16.82
CA VAL A 820 14.23 -30.78 17.22
C VAL A 820 14.38 -30.44 18.71
N ASP A 821 14.33 -31.45 19.59
CA ASP A 821 14.55 -31.24 21.04
C ASP A 821 15.94 -30.60 21.32
N ASP A 822 17.02 -31.16 20.74
CA ASP A 822 18.38 -30.64 20.90
C ASP A 822 18.53 -29.18 20.38
N LEU A 823 17.80 -28.81 19.32
CA LEU A 823 17.83 -27.47 18.72
C LEU A 823 17.05 -26.44 19.55
N LEU A 824 15.91 -26.84 20.11
CA LEU A 824 15.03 -25.96 20.88
C LEU A 824 15.50 -25.78 22.33
N ASP A 825 15.81 -26.86 23.04
CA ASP A 825 16.22 -26.80 24.46
C ASP A 825 17.62 -26.21 24.65
N ALA A 826 18.52 -26.35 23.66
CA ALA A 826 19.87 -25.81 23.77
C ALA A 826 19.93 -24.27 23.59
N PRO A 827 20.83 -23.58 24.31
CA PRO A 827 21.08 -22.15 24.10
C PRO A 827 21.50 -21.83 22.66
N LEU A 828 21.10 -20.66 22.15
CA LEU A 828 21.42 -20.15 20.79
C LEU A 828 22.88 -20.37 20.30
N PRO A 829 23.94 -20.26 21.14
CA PRO A 829 25.31 -20.65 20.77
C PRO A 829 25.47 -22.08 20.20
N PHE A 830 24.62 -23.04 20.57
CA PHE A 830 24.63 -24.41 20.05
C PHE A 830 24.25 -24.44 18.56
N ALA A 831 23.09 -23.87 18.22
CA ALA A 831 22.64 -23.74 16.84
C ALA A 831 23.66 -22.95 15.98
N ALA A 832 24.19 -21.84 16.51
CA ALA A 832 25.22 -21.04 15.84
C ALA A 832 26.51 -21.83 15.59
N LYS A 833 26.91 -22.70 16.52
CA LYS A 833 28.07 -23.60 16.34
C LYS A 833 27.81 -24.66 15.25
N ILE A 834 26.63 -25.30 15.22
CA ILE A 834 26.30 -26.30 14.19
C ILE A 834 26.38 -25.66 12.80
N LEU A 835 25.80 -24.46 12.62
CA LEU A 835 25.89 -23.70 11.37
C LEU A 835 27.34 -23.34 11.01
N HIS A 836 28.12 -22.88 11.99
CA HIS A 836 29.54 -22.53 11.78
C HIS A 836 30.37 -23.73 11.32
N ASP A 837 30.21 -24.88 11.97
CA ASP A 837 30.95 -26.10 11.65
C ASP A 837 30.54 -26.61 10.25
N ALA A 838 29.24 -26.67 9.94
CA ALA A 838 28.74 -27.07 8.62
C ALA A 838 29.27 -26.16 7.49
N VAL A 839 29.16 -24.84 7.66
CA VAL A 839 29.65 -23.83 6.69
C VAL A 839 31.18 -23.80 6.60
N THR A 840 31.91 -24.28 7.61
CA THR A 840 33.38 -24.40 7.59
C THR A 840 33.85 -25.69 6.93
N ASN A 841 33.07 -26.78 7.01
CA ASN A 841 33.40 -28.07 6.41
C ASN A 841 33.31 -28.09 4.87
N VAL A 842 32.46 -27.25 4.26
CA VAL A 842 32.37 -27.08 2.80
C VAL A 842 33.57 -26.24 2.29
N ASN A 843 34.76 -26.85 2.29
CA ASN A 843 36.05 -26.21 2.04
C ASN A 843 36.71 -26.66 0.71
N ASP A 844 37.97 -26.28 0.47
CA ASP A 844 38.74 -26.63 -0.73
C ASP A 844 38.71 -28.15 -1.06
N ASP A 845 38.90 -29.01 -0.05
CA ASP A 845 38.87 -30.46 -0.21
C ASP A 845 37.45 -30.97 -0.53
N TYR A 846 36.41 -30.36 0.04
CA TYR A 846 35.01 -30.68 -0.26
C TYR A 846 34.65 -30.32 -1.71
N PHE A 847 34.96 -29.10 -2.16
CA PHE A 847 34.74 -28.69 -3.55
C PHE A 847 35.53 -29.58 -4.54
N LYS A 848 36.75 -30.01 -4.20
CA LYS A 848 37.55 -30.92 -5.04
C LYS A 848 37.02 -32.35 -5.05
N SER A 849 36.50 -32.85 -3.93
CA SER A 849 35.78 -34.13 -3.86
C SER A 849 34.53 -34.11 -4.73
N PHE A 850 33.76 -33.02 -4.68
CA PHE A 850 32.59 -32.84 -5.53
C PHE A 850 32.95 -32.83 -7.03
N ILE A 851 34.02 -32.10 -7.42
CA ILE A 851 34.49 -32.07 -8.82
C ILE A 851 34.88 -33.47 -9.30
N ASP A 852 35.56 -34.27 -8.49
CA ASP A 852 35.93 -35.65 -8.83
C ASP A 852 34.70 -36.56 -8.95
N PHE A 853 33.77 -36.46 -7.99
CA PHE A 853 32.54 -37.24 -7.93
C PHE A 853 31.62 -36.96 -9.13
N ALA A 854 31.37 -35.67 -9.42
CA ALA A 854 30.48 -35.25 -10.50
C ALA A 854 31.06 -35.50 -11.91
N ASN A 855 32.38 -35.54 -12.06
CA ASN A 855 33.02 -35.91 -13.33
C ASN A 855 33.15 -37.42 -13.54
N HIS A 856 33.14 -38.24 -12.48
CA HIS A 856 33.39 -39.68 -12.57
C HIS A 856 32.21 -40.53 -12.06
N GLU A 857 32.02 -40.62 -10.74
CA GLU A 857 31.06 -41.54 -10.13
C GLU A 857 29.60 -41.24 -10.51
N ALA A 858 29.19 -39.96 -10.46
CA ALA A 858 27.82 -39.56 -10.80
C ALA A 858 27.44 -39.87 -12.26
N LYS A 859 28.40 -39.79 -13.20
CA LYS A 859 28.20 -40.15 -14.61
C LYS A 859 28.17 -41.67 -14.85
N VAL A 860 28.82 -42.46 -13.99
CA VAL A 860 28.82 -43.94 -14.10
C VAL A 860 27.57 -44.55 -13.47
N GLU A 861 27.00 -43.89 -12.44
CA GLU A 861 25.83 -44.37 -11.69
C GLU A 861 24.48 -43.77 -12.16
N ASP A 862 24.50 -42.94 -13.21
CA ASP A 862 23.32 -42.26 -13.78
C ASP A 862 22.51 -41.49 -12.71
N LEU A 863 23.22 -40.65 -11.95
CA LEU A 863 22.66 -39.85 -10.85
C LEU A 863 22.16 -38.48 -11.33
N VAL A 864 21.06 -38.01 -10.73
CA VAL A 864 20.44 -36.71 -11.02
C VAL A 864 20.69 -35.71 -9.87
N PRO A 865 20.73 -34.39 -10.12
CA PRO A 865 20.85 -33.39 -9.06
C PRO A 865 19.71 -33.44 -8.04
N ASN A 866 20.01 -33.07 -6.80
CA ASN A 866 19.02 -32.90 -5.71
C ASN A 866 18.40 -31.48 -5.69
N ALA A 867 18.81 -30.59 -6.60
CA ALA A 867 18.26 -29.24 -6.78
C ALA A 867 16.93 -29.28 -7.55
N ASP A 868 15.93 -29.90 -6.93
CA ASP A 868 14.58 -30.08 -7.45
C ASP A 868 13.79 -28.76 -7.48
N ILE A 869 12.93 -28.58 -8.48
CA ILE A 869 12.09 -27.39 -8.69
C ILE A 869 10.60 -27.66 -8.43
N GLU A 870 10.19 -28.93 -8.26
CA GLU A 870 8.81 -29.31 -7.94
C GLU A 870 8.54 -29.31 -6.41
N GLU A 871 9.58 -29.10 -5.59
CA GLU A 871 9.53 -29.13 -4.13
C GLU A 871 8.96 -27.82 -3.53
N MET A 872 7.63 -27.71 -3.49
CA MET A 872 6.90 -26.55 -2.93
C MET A 872 6.87 -26.50 -1.39
N VAL A 873 7.28 -27.57 -0.70
CA VAL A 873 7.26 -27.66 0.78
C VAL A 873 8.53 -28.33 1.28
N LEU A 874 9.33 -27.61 2.08
CA LEU A 874 10.61 -28.12 2.62
C LEU A 874 10.49 -28.79 4.00
N TRP A 875 9.33 -28.72 4.65
CA TRP A 875 9.06 -29.31 5.98
C TRP A 875 9.63 -30.74 6.17
N PRO A 876 10.30 -31.04 7.31
CA PRO A 876 10.59 -30.20 8.48
C PRO A 876 11.88 -29.36 8.32
N ASN A 877 12.45 -29.33 7.12
CA ASN A 877 13.71 -28.69 6.79
C ASN A 877 13.51 -27.23 6.32
N LEU A 878 14.62 -26.55 6.07
CA LEU A 878 14.66 -25.17 5.59
C LEU A 878 15.79 -25.01 4.57
N GLU A 879 15.63 -24.07 3.64
CA GLU A 879 16.73 -23.59 2.80
C GLU A 879 16.95 -22.09 3.03
N VAL A 880 18.20 -21.63 2.92
CA VAL A 880 18.54 -20.21 3.02
C VAL A 880 19.35 -19.69 1.84
N ASN A 881 18.82 -18.66 1.19
CA ASN A 881 19.44 -17.95 0.08
C ASN A 881 19.78 -16.50 0.49
N SER A 882 21.05 -16.31 0.85
CA SER A 882 21.54 -15.03 1.40
C SER A 882 22.04 -14.10 0.30
N TRP A 883 21.33 -13.01 0.06
CA TRP A 883 21.68 -11.98 -0.93
C TRP A 883 22.45 -10.80 -0.30
N LEU A 884 22.76 -10.88 0.99
CA LEU A 884 23.48 -9.89 1.84
C LEU A 884 24.83 -9.38 1.31
N ARG A 885 25.39 -9.98 0.26
CA ARG A 885 26.69 -9.64 -0.32
C ARG A 885 26.68 -9.45 -1.84
N PHE A 886 25.52 -9.57 -2.50
CA PHE A 886 25.44 -9.31 -3.92
C PHE A 886 25.28 -7.80 -4.17
N PRO A 887 26.05 -7.19 -5.10
CA PRO A 887 25.96 -5.78 -5.49
C PRO A 887 24.68 -5.44 -6.27
N PHE A 888 23.51 -5.92 -5.82
CA PHE A 888 22.22 -5.65 -6.45
C PHE A 888 21.78 -4.18 -6.29
N TYR A 889 22.18 -3.48 -5.21
CA TYR A 889 22.01 -2.02 -5.14
C TYR A 889 22.92 -1.25 -6.12
N ASP A 890 23.96 -1.85 -6.70
CA ASP A 890 24.91 -1.13 -7.57
C ASP A 890 24.45 -1.05 -9.05
N LEU A 891 23.21 -1.47 -9.36
CA LEU A 891 22.53 -1.31 -10.65
C LEU A 891 22.11 0.16 -10.91
N ASP A 892 23.05 1.10 -10.89
CA ASP A 892 22.78 2.49 -11.32
C ASP A 892 22.69 2.56 -12.85
N LEU A 893 21.46 2.69 -13.36
CA LEU A 893 21.15 2.84 -14.78
C LEU A 893 21.37 4.27 -15.32
N GLY A 894 21.74 5.23 -14.48
CA GLY A 894 21.92 6.65 -14.82
C GLY A 894 21.05 7.63 -14.03
N SER A 895 20.33 7.16 -13.01
CA SER A 895 19.51 7.95 -12.09
C SER A 895 19.93 7.81 -10.62
N GLY A 896 21.05 7.14 -10.37
CA GLY A 896 21.38 6.60 -9.06
C GLY A 896 20.90 5.15 -8.90
N THR A 897 21.26 4.56 -7.77
CA THR A 897 20.92 3.18 -7.38
C THR A 897 19.42 2.97 -7.22
N PRO A 898 18.90 1.73 -7.39
CA PRO A 898 17.53 1.40 -6.99
C PRO A 898 17.33 1.69 -5.49
N TYR A 899 16.16 2.22 -5.12
CA TYR A 899 15.80 2.50 -3.72
C TYR A 899 15.22 1.28 -3.00
N ILE A 900 14.98 0.18 -3.73
CA ILE A 900 14.59 -1.13 -3.21
C ILE A 900 14.90 -2.20 -4.27
N PHE A 901 15.31 -3.38 -3.82
CA PHE A 901 15.24 -4.61 -4.61
C PHE A 901 14.69 -5.74 -3.75
N LEU A 902 14.05 -6.73 -4.39
CA LEU A 902 13.47 -7.90 -3.73
C LEU A 902 13.40 -9.10 -4.70
N PRO A 903 13.42 -10.36 -4.20
CA PRO A 903 12.99 -11.50 -4.99
C PRO A 903 11.53 -11.30 -5.45
N SER A 904 11.17 -11.87 -6.60
CA SER A 904 9.75 -12.02 -6.94
C SER A 904 9.05 -13.05 -6.03
N PHE A 905 7.73 -13.15 -6.14
CA PHE A 905 6.94 -14.07 -5.33
C PHE A 905 7.21 -15.53 -5.69
N SER A 906 7.51 -16.34 -4.66
CA SER A 906 7.77 -17.78 -4.77
C SER A 906 7.17 -18.46 -3.53
N PRO A 907 6.03 -19.17 -3.65
CA PRO A 907 5.32 -19.77 -2.52
C PRO A 907 5.88 -21.15 -2.13
N ILE A 908 7.20 -21.22 -1.90
CA ILE A 908 7.86 -22.45 -1.43
C ILE A 908 8.00 -22.39 0.09
N GLU A 909 7.31 -23.28 0.81
CA GLU A 909 7.34 -23.31 2.28
C GLU A 909 8.77 -23.60 2.77
N GLY A 910 9.29 -22.74 3.64
CA GLY A 910 10.61 -22.89 4.25
C GLY A 910 11.82 -22.35 3.48
N ILE A 911 11.65 -21.69 2.32
CA ILE A 911 12.77 -21.03 1.62
C ILE A 911 12.99 -19.59 2.11
N ILE A 912 14.11 -19.35 2.79
CA ILE A 912 14.37 -18.07 3.48
C ILE A 912 15.33 -17.22 2.65
N PHE A 913 14.91 -16.01 2.25
CA PHE A 913 15.81 -15.04 1.61
C PHE A 913 16.27 -13.97 2.62
N LEU A 914 17.57 -13.64 2.64
CA LEU A 914 18.11 -12.56 3.48
C LEU A 914 18.66 -11.43 2.61
N LEU A 915 18.04 -10.26 2.69
CA LEU A 915 18.40 -9.08 1.91
C LEU A 915 18.97 -7.96 2.79
N PRO A 916 19.97 -7.20 2.32
CA PRO A 916 20.43 -6.00 3.02
C PRO A 916 19.34 -4.94 2.91
N SER A 917 18.89 -4.39 4.04
CA SER A 917 17.75 -3.48 4.01
C SER A 917 18.07 -2.18 3.27
N PHE A 918 17.12 -1.75 2.45
CA PHE A 918 17.21 -0.53 1.64
C PHE A 918 17.34 0.75 2.47
N ALA A 919 17.02 0.69 3.77
CA ALA A 919 17.30 1.76 4.74
C ALA A 919 18.81 2.01 4.97
N GLY A 920 19.72 1.16 4.46
CA GLY A 920 21.17 1.37 4.49
C GLY A 920 21.84 1.33 5.87
N ASN A 921 21.06 1.19 6.95
CA ASN A 921 21.48 1.36 8.35
C ASN A 921 22.03 0.07 9.01
N GLY A 922 22.35 -0.96 8.21
CA GLY A 922 22.89 -2.25 8.68
C GLY A 922 21.84 -3.23 9.22
N SER A 923 20.54 -2.96 9.02
CA SER A 923 19.46 -3.92 9.21
C SER A 923 19.36 -4.94 8.06
N ILE A 924 18.60 -6.01 8.27
CA ILE A 924 18.37 -7.10 7.31
C ILE A 924 16.86 -7.31 7.18
N ASP A 925 16.36 -7.27 5.95
CA ASP A 925 15.01 -7.71 5.62
C ASP A 925 15.06 -9.21 5.26
N VAL A 926 14.19 -10.02 5.86
CA VAL A 926 14.14 -11.47 5.67
C VAL A 926 12.78 -11.87 5.13
N PHE A 927 12.76 -12.61 4.03
CA PHE A 927 11.54 -13.12 3.41
C PHE A 927 11.36 -14.58 3.83
N VAL A 928 10.22 -14.90 4.44
CA VAL A 928 9.93 -16.19 5.08
C VAL A 928 8.54 -16.67 4.65
N PRO A 929 8.44 -17.65 3.73
CA PRO A 929 7.20 -18.34 3.41
C PRO A 929 6.95 -19.51 4.36
N LEU A 930 5.78 -19.50 5.00
CA LEU A 930 5.26 -20.55 5.88
C LEU A 930 3.78 -20.77 5.59
N PHE A 931 3.19 -21.88 6.03
CA PHE A 931 1.72 -21.97 6.06
C PHE A 931 1.13 -20.91 7.00
N GLN A 932 -0.04 -20.38 6.65
CA GLN A 932 -0.72 -19.27 7.34
C GLN A 932 -0.99 -19.52 8.84
N GLU A 933 -1.05 -20.78 9.29
CA GLU A 933 -1.09 -21.10 10.72
C GLU A 933 0.26 -20.98 11.42
N ASN A 934 1.35 -21.49 10.84
CA ASN A 934 2.67 -21.42 11.45
C ASN A 934 3.25 -20.00 11.37
N TYR A 935 2.84 -19.19 10.38
CA TYR A 935 3.21 -17.78 10.33
C TYR A 935 2.70 -16.98 11.54
N LYS A 936 1.48 -17.26 12.02
CA LYS A 936 0.92 -16.59 13.22
C LYS A 936 1.79 -16.86 14.44
N ASN A 937 2.11 -18.13 14.69
CA ASN A 937 3.03 -18.53 15.76
C ASN A 937 4.40 -17.85 15.58
N PHE A 938 4.96 -17.89 14.36
CA PHE A 938 6.24 -17.28 14.02
C PHE A 938 6.26 -15.79 14.35
N LYS A 939 5.22 -15.02 14.00
CA LYS A 939 5.11 -13.57 14.27
C LYS A 939 5.23 -13.26 15.77
N GLU A 940 4.62 -14.07 16.63
CA GLU A 940 4.68 -13.89 18.10
C GLU A 940 6.08 -14.12 18.68
N ILE A 941 6.85 -15.10 18.16
CA ILE A 941 8.17 -15.49 18.70
C ILE A 941 9.37 -14.96 17.88
N CYS A 942 9.17 -14.33 16.73
CA CYS A 942 10.26 -13.93 15.84
C CYS A 942 11.27 -12.97 16.49
N TYR A 943 10.79 -12.09 17.37
CA TYR A 943 11.60 -11.13 18.10
C TYR A 943 11.91 -11.54 19.55
N THR A 944 11.57 -12.76 19.99
CA THR A 944 11.87 -13.21 21.36
C THR A 944 13.26 -13.84 21.44
N LEU A 945 14.10 -13.33 22.35
CA LEU A 945 15.43 -13.89 22.62
C LEU A 945 15.39 -14.81 23.83
N GLU A 946 14.67 -15.92 23.70
CA GLU A 946 14.54 -17.00 24.72
C GLU A 946 15.82 -17.82 24.91
#